data_AF-A0A1C5PVM3-F1
#
_entry.id   AF-A0A1C5PVM3-F1
#
_cell.length_a   1.000
_cell.length_b   1.000
_cell.length_c   1.000
_cell.angle_alpha   90.00
_cell.angle_beta   90.00
_cell.angle_gamma   90.00
#
_symmetry.space_group_name_H-M   'P 1'
#
loop_
_entity.id
_entity.type
_entity.pdbx_description
1 polymer ?
#
loop_
_entity_poly.entity_id
_entity_poly.type
_entity_poly.pdbx_seq_one_letter_code
_entity_poly.pdbx_strand_id
1 'polypeptide(L)'
;MKERSRKISAIFLVFCLLFSVVTGSAMAAAPSDGVPEGYTAITNEAELRAIAGDMDGKYILMNDITLSADWTPLGLGDSQAREVEEFTGTAFTGVLDGNGKTITGMSCTLPSYIMVGMFAQNKGVIRNLTLKDADINGRTWVGGFAGVNNGQISQTFVRDCTREEGNWIGSKYYKDNSAASNALKMHLNYLITLVNSGQANGTNAPYMYTGGLVGANQSNNGTGTVQNCYVTNTQINAIDAFGELIGVNWGKVVNSYSAENGLAYYNYFSNSQINWTPDYASRNLYNSGGTVTGVHYYASSSLDLRGTGTKHYSGAGMKEQATYAGWDFTGIWTLGSEAAINYGYPVFGVTEAGPEAPAEEELAELLEGNAVKIDCTNEAVSHADRTYGLLAGGYTAGAVQGDAQSGYTCTVTVSPAKYVEQYGKDTGAAHVLAPESQGSREIVLEYDQDAKAWRVQADTAPAVYTVVCETPAVTPEGPAEEELAELLEGNAVKIDCTNEAVSHADRTYGLLAGGYTAGAVQGDAQSGYTCTVTVSPAKYVEQYGKDTGAAHVLAPESQGSRDIVLEYDQDAKAWRVQADTAPVVYTVVCETPAVTPEGPAEEEPGDPDNPEDPQPPVQTGENSPAAWSLALIGTACAAGAAALALRRRAVQR
;
A
#
# COMPACT_ATOMS: atom_id res chain seq x y z
N MET A 1 3.96 77.36 39.82
CA MET A 1 5.29 76.83 40.18
C MET A 1 5.15 76.27 41.59
N LYS A 2 5.57 75.02 41.85
CA LYS A 2 4.77 74.00 42.59
C LYS A 2 3.55 73.52 41.77
N GLU A 3 3.09 72.27 41.85
CA GLU A 3 3.71 71.04 42.41
C GLU A 3 3.18 69.76 41.70
N ARG A 4 3.73 68.58 42.02
CA ARG A 4 3.43 67.29 41.36
C ARG A 4 2.02 66.73 41.70
N SER A 5 1.29 66.19 40.72
CA SER A 5 0.40 65.04 40.99
C SER A 5 0.08 64.16 39.76
N ARG A 6 -0.05 62.87 40.06
CA ARG A 6 -0.19 61.65 39.23
C ARG A 6 -1.37 61.62 38.25
N LYS A 7 -1.15 61.05 37.06
CA LYS A 7 -1.95 59.99 36.37
C LYS A 7 -1.22 59.62 35.05
N ILE A 8 -0.46 58.52 34.97
CA ILE A 8 -0.82 57.08 34.85
C ILE A 8 -0.97 56.63 33.38
N SER A 9 -0.45 55.44 33.07
CA SER A 9 -0.50 54.70 31.78
C SER A 9 0.27 55.28 30.59
N ALA A 10 1.60 55.05 30.56
CA ALA A 10 2.44 55.25 29.37
C ALA A 10 3.69 54.32 29.31
N ILE A 11 3.64 53.13 29.93
CA ILE A 11 4.73 52.12 29.86
C ILE A 11 4.11 50.72 29.75
N PHE A 12 3.79 50.28 28.53
CA PHE A 12 3.53 48.87 28.18
C PHE A 12 3.47 48.68 26.65
N LEU A 13 4.55 49.02 25.92
CA LEU A 13 4.56 48.92 24.44
C LEU A 13 5.90 48.50 23.79
N VAL A 14 6.95 48.19 24.56
CA VAL A 14 8.27 47.82 24.01
C VAL A 14 8.92 46.72 24.84
N PHE A 15 8.38 45.49 24.80
CA PHE A 15 9.12 44.22 25.07
C PHE A 15 8.35 42.92 24.73
N CYS A 16 7.64 42.88 23.59
CA CYS A 16 6.98 41.67 23.06
C CYS A 16 7.20 41.54 21.53
N LEU A 17 8.44 41.66 21.08
CA LEU A 17 8.77 41.70 19.64
C LEU A 17 10.13 41.04 19.34
N LEU A 18 10.29 39.79 19.80
CA LEU A 18 11.32 38.81 19.42
C LEU A 18 10.97 37.49 20.14
N PHE A 19 10.98 36.37 19.40
CA PHE A 19 10.23 35.13 19.71
C PHE A 19 8.70 35.38 19.75
N SER A 20 7.86 34.64 19.01
CA SER A 20 8.07 33.34 18.39
C SER A 20 7.79 33.34 16.89
N VAL A 21 8.83 33.15 16.06
CA VAL A 21 8.66 32.50 14.75
C VAL A 21 8.79 31.00 14.99
N VAL A 22 7.71 30.40 15.50
CA VAL A 22 7.49 28.97 15.33
C VAL A 22 6.68 28.85 14.06
N THR A 23 7.27 28.27 13.02
CA THR A 23 6.51 27.80 11.86
C THR A 23 5.49 26.78 12.37
N GLY A 24 4.22 27.17 12.38
CA GLY A 24 3.11 26.25 12.50
C GLY A 24 3.05 25.39 11.25
N SER A 25 3.98 24.45 11.11
CA SER A 25 3.69 23.18 10.45
C SER A 25 2.46 22.66 11.16
N ALA A 26 1.30 22.72 10.51
CA ALA A 26 0.10 22.13 11.06
C ALA A 26 0.41 20.65 11.25
N MET A 27 0.56 20.21 12.50
CA MET A 27 0.55 18.78 12.78
C MET A 27 -0.82 18.32 12.29
N ALA A 28 -0.82 17.44 11.28
CA ALA A 28 -2.05 16.81 10.85
C ALA A 28 -2.70 16.22 12.11
N ALA A 29 -3.91 16.67 12.42
CA ALA A 29 -4.70 16.00 13.42
C ALA A 29 -4.78 14.53 13.00
N ALA A 30 -4.60 13.60 13.94
CA ALA A 30 -4.87 12.20 13.67
C ALA A 30 -6.27 12.12 13.03
N PRO A 31 -6.43 11.45 11.87
CA PRO A 31 -7.69 11.46 11.15
C PRO A 31 -8.78 10.95 12.08
N SER A 32 -9.81 11.78 12.31
CA SER A 32 -10.97 11.36 13.11
C SER A 32 -11.59 10.13 12.45
N ASP A 33 -12.00 9.18 13.26
CA ASP A 33 -12.36 7.82 12.84
C ASP A 33 -13.27 7.81 11.59
N GLY A 34 -12.84 7.11 10.54
CA GLY A 34 -13.55 7.01 9.26
C GLY A 34 -13.29 8.11 8.22
N VAL A 35 -12.33 9.02 8.44
CA VAL A 35 -11.92 10.01 7.41
C VAL A 35 -10.82 9.44 6.50
N PRO A 36 -11.01 9.37 5.16
CA PRO A 36 -10.00 8.84 4.23
C PRO A 36 -8.76 9.75 4.10
N GLU A 37 -7.62 9.18 3.69
CA GLU A 37 -6.36 9.91 3.60
C GLU A 37 -6.42 11.11 2.65
N GLY A 38 -5.93 12.26 3.14
CA GLY A 38 -5.90 13.51 2.38
C GLY A 38 -7.28 14.17 2.19
N TYR A 39 -8.33 13.70 2.86
CA TYR A 39 -9.60 14.42 3.00
C TYR A 39 -9.64 15.24 4.29
N THR A 40 -10.20 16.44 4.22
CA THR A 40 -10.59 17.25 5.37
C THR A 40 -12.01 16.90 5.80
N ALA A 41 -12.19 16.56 7.07
CA ALA A 41 -13.50 16.31 7.65
C ALA A 41 -14.34 17.58 7.70
N ILE A 42 -15.61 17.47 7.32
CA ILE A 42 -16.62 18.52 7.48
C ILE A 42 -17.72 17.99 8.42
N THR A 43 -17.74 18.53 9.63
CA THR A 43 -18.65 18.12 10.71
C THR A 43 -19.76 19.14 10.97
N ASN A 44 -19.61 20.38 10.47
CA ASN A 44 -20.51 21.51 10.73
C ASN A 44 -20.49 22.57 9.61
N GLU A 45 -21.40 23.55 9.72
CA GLU A 45 -21.57 24.65 8.76
C GLU A 45 -20.31 25.54 8.60
N ALA A 46 -19.54 25.78 9.66
CA ALA A 46 -18.37 26.66 9.59
C ALA A 46 -17.24 26.03 8.76
N GLU A 47 -17.00 24.73 8.94
CA GLU A 47 -16.09 23.93 8.12
C GLU A 47 -16.56 23.87 6.66
N LEU A 48 -17.85 23.66 6.40
CA LEU A 48 -18.40 23.65 5.04
C LEU A 48 -18.20 25.00 4.33
N ARG A 49 -18.34 26.12 5.05
CA ARG A 49 -18.05 27.46 4.52
C ARG A 49 -16.55 27.74 4.37
N ALA A 50 -15.69 27.07 5.12
CA ALA A 50 -14.23 27.23 5.05
C ALA A 50 -13.61 26.73 3.73
N ILE A 51 -14.33 25.90 2.96
CA ILE A 51 -13.97 25.51 1.58
C ILE A 51 -13.73 26.75 0.68
N ALA A 52 -14.33 27.91 1.00
CA ALA A 52 -14.03 29.16 0.28
C ALA A 52 -12.55 29.61 0.36
N GLY A 53 -11.77 29.09 1.31
CA GLY A 53 -10.34 29.37 1.46
C GLY A 53 -9.40 28.40 0.74
N ASP A 54 -9.91 27.24 0.31
CA ASP A 54 -9.18 26.17 -0.37
C ASP A 54 -10.14 25.48 -1.35
N MET A 55 -10.03 25.83 -2.63
CA MET A 55 -11.00 25.43 -3.66
C MET A 55 -10.52 24.22 -4.48
N ASP A 56 -9.34 23.69 -4.18
CA ASP A 56 -8.75 22.48 -4.78
C ASP A 56 -8.55 21.31 -3.81
N GLY A 57 -8.72 21.53 -2.50
CA GLY A 57 -8.73 20.50 -1.47
C GLY A 57 -9.83 19.42 -1.60
N LYS A 58 -9.71 18.37 -0.78
CA LYS A 58 -10.69 17.27 -0.69
C LYS A 58 -11.44 17.34 0.63
N TYR A 59 -12.75 17.16 0.59
CA TYR A 59 -13.66 17.35 1.71
C TYR A 59 -14.62 16.17 1.82
N ILE A 60 -14.88 15.69 3.04
CA ILE A 60 -15.86 14.64 3.32
C ILE A 60 -16.82 15.07 4.42
N LEU A 61 -18.13 15.00 4.17
CA LEU A 61 -19.13 15.24 5.20
C LEU A 61 -19.15 14.05 6.18
N MET A 62 -18.98 14.32 7.47
CA MET A 62 -19.13 13.29 8.51
C MET A 62 -20.52 13.34 9.16
N ASN A 63 -21.15 14.51 9.17
CA ASN A 63 -22.48 14.77 9.74
C ASN A 63 -23.45 15.32 8.68
N ASP A 64 -24.74 15.22 8.96
CA ASP A 64 -25.74 16.09 8.35
C ASP A 64 -25.55 17.54 8.84
N ILE A 65 -25.73 18.52 7.97
CA ILE A 65 -25.46 19.94 8.23
C ILE A 65 -26.73 20.75 8.00
N THR A 66 -27.27 21.36 9.05
CA THR A 66 -28.31 22.39 8.92
C THR A 66 -27.63 23.76 8.82
N LEU A 67 -27.94 24.51 7.78
CA LEU A 67 -27.44 25.86 7.58
C LEU A 67 -28.29 26.86 8.38
N SER A 68 -27.62 27.77 9.09
CA SER A 68 -28.24 28.69 10.05
C SER A 68 -28.29 30.15 9.59
N ALA A 69 -27.63 30.47 8.49
CA ALA A 69 -27.53 31.81 7.91
C ALA A 69 -27.54 31.78 6.38
N ASP A 70 -27.77 32.93 5.75
CA ASP A 70 -27.74 33.05 4.28
C ASP A 70 -26.42 32.51 3.68
N TRP A 71 -26.55 31.83 2.55
CA TRP A 71 -25.46 31.22 1.82
C TRP A 71 -24.89 32.18 0.78
N THR A 72 -23.57 32.37 0.82
CA THR A 72 -22.82 32.98 -0.27
C THR A 72 -22.22 31.85 -1.10
N PRO A 73 -22.52 31.75 -2.42
CA PRO A 73 -21.95 30.72 -3.28
C PRO A 73 -20.42 30.64 -3.14
N LEU A 74 -19.90 29.44 -2.91
CA LEU A 74 -18.46 29.22 -2.79
C LEU A 74 -17.80 29.56 -4.13
N GLY A 75 -16.85 30.51 -4.09
CA GLY A 75 -16.19 31.03 -5.29
C GLY A 75 -16.96 32.12 -6.06
N LEU A 76 -17.96 32.79 -5.46
CA LEU A 76 -18.70 33.89 -6.10
C LEU A 76 -17.80 35.00 -6.69
N GLY A 77 -18.11 35.45 -7.90
CA GLY A 77 -17.45 36.57 -8.59
C GLY A 77 -18.17 37.92 -8.44
N ASP A 78 -17.81 38.91 -9.24
CA ASP A 78 -18.40 40.26 -9.18
C ASP A 78 -19.89 40.28 -9.62
N SER A 79 -20.70 40.93 -8.79
CA SER A 79 -22.05 41.45 -9.04
C SER A 79 -22.29 42.10 -10.40
N GLN A 80 -21.25 42.68 -11.02
CA GLN A 80 -21.37 43.39 -12.29
C GLN A 80 -21.25 42.49 -13.51
N ALA A 81 -20.68 41.28 -13.38
CA ALA A 81 -20.58 40.32 -14.47
C ALA A 81 -21.97 39.95 -15.02
N ARG A 82 -22.05 39.85 -16.34
CA ARG A 82 -23.26 39.57 -17.13
C ARG A 82 -23.13 38.27 -17.89
N GLU A 83 -21.94 38.00 -18.40
CA GLU A 83 -21.58 36.82 -19.16
C GLU A 83 -20.53 35.97 -18.43
N VAL A 84 -20.38 34.69 -18.80
CA VAL A 84 -19.49 33.78 -18.07
C VAL A 84 -18.01 34.11 -18.32
N GLU A 85 -17.70 34.74 -19.47
CA GLU A 85 -16.40 35.28 -19.83
C GLU A 85 -15.99 36.47 -18.95
N GLU A 86 -16.93 37.11 -18.25
CA GLU A 86 -16.70 38.19 -17.29
C GLU A 86 -16.57 37.69 -15.83
N PHE A 87 -16.70 36.38 -15.60
CA PHE A 87 -16.71 35.81 -14.25
C PHE A 87 -15.33 35.85 -13.59
N THR A 88 -15.22 36.67 -12.54
CA THR A 88 -14.01 36.88 -11.74
C THR A 88 -13.88 35.96 -10.53
N GLY A 89 -14.82 35.04 -10.32
CA GLY A 89 -14.84 34.13 -9.17
C GLY A 89 -13.95 32.90 -9.33
N THR A 90 -13.68 32.22 -8.21
CA THR A 90 -12.85 31.01 -8.17
C THR A 90 -13.71 29.77 -8.45
N ALA A 91 -13.29 28.93 -9.40
CA ALA A 91 -13.95 27.64 -9.63
C ALA A 91 -13.48 26.60 -8.62
N PHE A 92 -14.40 25.79 -8.09
CA PHE A 92 -14.06 24.64 -7.25
C PHE A 92 -13.49 23.53 -8.12
N THR A 93 -12.22 23.16 -7.92
CA THR A 93 -11.51 22.10 -8.64
C THR A 93 -11.26 20.85 -7.79
N GLY A 94 -11.56 20.92 -6.49
CA GLY A 94 -11.35 19.84 -5.53
C GLY A 94 -12.39 18.73 -5.55
N VAL A 95 -12.53 18.04 -4.41
CA VAL A 95 -13.53 16.98 -4.19
C VAL A 95 -14.41 17.32 -2.99
N LEU A 96 -15.73 17.30 -3.16
CA LEU A 96 -16.67 17.28 -2.04
C LEU A 96 -17.41 15.94 -2.06
N ASP A 97 -17.07 15.07 -1.11
CA ASP A 97 -17.77 13.83 -0.84
C ASP A 97 -18.81 14.05 0.25
N GLY A 98 -20.03 13.65 -0.06
CA GLY A 98 -21.19 13.74 0.81
C GLY A 98 -21.32 12.61 1.81
N ASN A 99 -20.66 11.45 1.59
CA ASN A 99 -20.73 10.30 2.50
C ASN A 99 -22.18 9.91 2.94
N GLY A 100 -23.14 10.06 2.03
CA GLY A 100 -24.58 9.84 2.26
C GLY A 100 -25.32 10.97 3.01
N LYS A 101 -24.61 12.00 3.49
CA LYS A 101 -25.13 13.05 4.38
C LYS A 101 -25.97 14.11 3.66
N THR A 102 -26.70 14.88 4.46
CA THR A 102 -27.65 15.91 4.02
C THR A 102 -27.23 17.31 4.47
N ILE A 103 -27.14 18.25 3.53
CA ILE A 103 -27.09 19.69 3.78
C ILE A 103 -28.53 20.23 3.70
N THR A 104 -29.00 20.91 4.75
CA THR A 104 -30.41 21.37 4.88
C THR A 104 -30.51 22.89 5.02
N GLY A 105 -31.50 23.52 4.39
CA GLY A 105 -31.91 24.90 4.67
C GLY A 105 -31.09 25.99 3.96
N MET A 106 -30.56 25.71 2.77
CA MET A 106 -29.70 26.66 2.04
C MET A 106 -30.49 27.83 1.43
N SER A 107 -30.69 28.91 2.20
CA SER A 107 -31.16 30.22 1.71
C SER A 107 -30.05 30.95 0.95
N CYS A 108 -30.33 31.51 -0.23
CA CYS A 108 -29.38 32.35 -0.98
C CYS A 108 -30.14 33.36 -1.86
N THR A 109 -30.10 34.67 -1.53
CA THR A 109 -30.82 35.70 -2.30
C THR A 109 -29.89 36.75 -2.90
N LEU A 110 -29.44 36.51 -4.15
CA LEU A 110 -28.45 37.32 -4.87
C LEU A 110 -28.94 37.72 -6.29
N PRO A 111 -30.10 38.40 -6.45
CA PRO A 111 -30.76 38.64 -7.74
C PRO A 111 -30.01 39.53 -8.75
N SER A 112 -28.89 40.14 -8.36
CA SER A 112 -27.98 40.87 -9.26
C SER A 112 -26.90 39.99 -9.87
N TYR A 113 -26.51 38.91 -9.17
CA TYR A 113 -25.35 38.08 -9.49
C TYR A 113 -25.69 36.96 -10.47
N ILE A 114 -24.73 36.67 -11.35
CA ILE A 114 -24.73 35.45 -12.16
C ILE A 114 -24.14 34.27 -11.36
N MET A 115 -24.40 33.04 -11.82
CA MET A 115 -23.73 31.82 -11.35
C MET A 115 -23.96 31.56 -9.85
N VAL A 116 -25.23 31.36 -9.48
CA VAL A 116 -25.67 31.24 -8.08
C VAL A 116 -26.07 29.79 -7.76
N GLY A 117 -25.48 29.24 -6.70
CA GLY A 117 -25.70 27.88 -6.21
C GLY A 117 -24.86 27.62 -4.96
N MET A 118 -24.73 26.37 -4.51
CA MET A 118 -23.84 26.04 -3.40
C MET A 118 -22.39 26.45 -3.72
N PHE A 119 -21.90 26.07 -4.91
CA PHE A 119 -20.75 26.67 -5.58
C PHE A 119 -21.20 27.63 -6.69
N ALA A 120 -20.42 28.67 -6.98
CA ALA A 120 -20.66 29.51 -8.14
C ALA A 120 -20.29 28.78 -9.45
N GLN A 121 -19.08 28.21 -9.49
CA GLN A 121 -18.63 27.33 -10.57
C GLN A 121 -17.98 26.06 -10.01
N ASN A 122 -18.47 24.88 -10.41
CA ASN A 122 -17.77 23.61 -10.21
C ASN A 122 -16.88 23.28 -11.43
N LYS A 123 -15.72 22.70 -11.20
CA LYS A 123 -14.82 22.03 -12.17
C LYS A 123 -14.29 20.69 -11.64
N GLY A 124 -14.35 20.48 -10.32
CA GLY A 124 -13.98 19.24 -9.64
C GLY A 124 -15.14 18.24 -9.52
N VAL A 125 -15.16 17.50 -8.42
CA VAL A 125 -16.11 16.41 -8.15
C VAL A 125 -16.99 16.74 -6.94
N ILE A 126 -18.30 16.61 -7.10
CA ILE A 126 -19.28 16.72 -6.02
C ILE A 126 -20.09 15.41 -6.01
N ARG A 127 -20.04 14.62 -4.94
CA ARG A 127 -20.72 13.31 -4.90
C ARG A 127 -21.39 12.97 -3.58
N ASN A 128 -22.31 12.01 -3.60
CA ASN A 128 -22.85 11.32 -2.40
C ASN A 128 -23.59 12.19 -1.36
N LEU A 129 -24.10 13.38 -1.68
CA LEU A 129 -24.85 14.23 -0.73
C LEU A 129 -26.28 14.58 -1.16
N THR A 130 -27.14 14.75 -0.17
CA THR A 130 -28.45 15.40 -0.33
C THR A 130 -28.32 16.89 -0.03
N LEU A 131 -28.90 17.73 -0.88
CA LEU A 131 -29.29 19.10 -0.53
C LEU A 131 -30.81 19.10 -0.29
N LYS A 132 -31.25 19.65 0.84
CA LYS A 132 -32.63 19.59 1.31
C LYS A 132 -33.13 21.00 1.70
N ASP A 133 -34.41 21.28 1.47
CA ASP A 133 -35.08 22.52 1.87
C ASP A 133 -34.33 23.79 1.35
N ALA A 134 -33.74 23.70 0.16
CA ALA A 134 -32.89 24.75 -0.39
C ALA A 134 -33.68 25.78 -1.20
N ASP A 135 -33.33 27.06 -1.02
CA ASP A 135 -34.01 28.22 -1.56
C ASP A 135 -33.00 29.24 -2.12
N ILE A 136 -32.82 29.23 -3.43
CA ILE A 136 -31.75 29.97 -4.14
C ILE A 136 -32.40 31.03 -5.02
N ASN A 137 -31.79 32.18 -5.23
CA ASN A 137 -32.30 33.22 -6.14
C ASN A 137 -31.12 34.01 -6.72
N GLY A 138 -31.00 33.99 -8.04
CA GLY A 138 -29.92 34.63 -8.79
C GLY A 138 -30.41 35.12 -10.15
N ARG A 139 -29.54 35.81 -10.89
CA ARG A 139 -29.91 36.50 -12.13
C ARG A 139 -29.89 35.61 -13.36
N THR A 140 -28.77 34.90 -13.54
CA THR A 140 -28.48 34.05 -14.71
C THR A 140 -27.63 32.87 -14.23
N TRP A 141 -27.90 31.66 -14.73
CA TRP A 141 -27.26 30.41 -14.27
C TRP A 141 -27.44 30.17 -12.77
N VAL A 142 -28.62 29.64 -12.41
CA VAL A 142 -28.99 29.30 -11.03
C VAL A 142 -29.19 27.78 -10.93
N GLY A 143 -28.61 27.15 -9.91
CA GLY A 143 -28.69 25.69 -9.72
C GLY A 143 -28.35 25.28 -8.29
N GLY A 144 -28.79 24.08 -7.88
CA GLY A 144 -28.64 23.59 -6.50
C GLY A 144 -27.17 23.53 -6.02
N PHE A 145 -26.41 22.56 -6.53
CA PHE A 145 -25.01 22.38 -6.15
C PHE A 145 -24.06 23.35 -6.85
N ALA A 146 -24.38 23.82 -8.05
CA ALA A 146 -23.57 24.78 -8.79
C ALA A 146 -24.43 25.67 -9.68
N GLY A 147 -24.10 26.97 -9.76
CA GLY A 147 -24.67 27.88 -10.76
C GLY A 147 -24.24 27.50 -12.18
N VAL A 148 -22.94 27.24 -12.38
CA VAL A 148 -22.38 26.60 -13.58
C VAL A 148 -21.60 25.35 -13.17
N ASN A 149 -21.93 24.21 -13.76
CA ASN A 149 -21.07 23.03 -13.67
C ASN A 149 -20.14 22.95 -14.89
N ASN A 150 -18.85 22.73 -14.65
CA ASN A 150 -17.81 22.40 -15.62
C ASN A 150 -17.02 21.12 -15.21
N GLY A 151 -17.50 20.39 -14.19
CA GLY A 151 -16.95 19.14 -13.66
C GLY A 151 -18.04 18.07 -13.45
N GLN A 152 -17.86 17.21 -12.46
CA GLN A 152 -18.76 16.08 -12.14
C GLN A 152 -19.64 16.38 -10.92
N ILE A 153 -20.96 16.13 -11.04
CA ILE A 153 -21.89 16.04 -9.91
C ILE A 153 -22.66 14.73 -10.05
N SER A 154 -22.52 13.81 -9.09
CA SER A 154 -23.02 12.43 -9.21
C SER A 154 -23.45 11.83 -7.87
N GLN A 155 -24.54 11.06 -7.85
CA GLN A 155 -25.11 10.51 -6.61
C GLN A 155 -25.54 11.61 -5.62
N THR A 156 -26.25 12.64 -6.11
CA THR A 156 -26.76 13.73 -5.23
C THR A 156 -28.27 13.97 -5.39
N PHE A 157 -28.89 14.62 -4.40
CA PHE A 157 -30.31 15.00 -4.40
C PHE A 157 -30.48 16.51 -4.19
N VAL A 158 -31.57 17.10 -4.71
CA VAL A 158 -32.05 18.43 -4.31
C VAL A 158 -33.54 18.30 -4.03
N ARG A 159 -33.89 18.01 -2.78
CA ARG A 159 -35.22 17.55 -2.40
C ARG A 159 -35.90 18.47 -1.41
N ASP A 160 -37.23 18.37 -1.38
CA ASP A 160 -38.08 18.99 -0.37
C ASP A 160 -37.98 20.53 -0.35
N CYS A 161 -37.61 21.13 -1.49
CA CYS A 161 -37.55 22.59 -1.71
C CYS A 161 -38.95 23.22 -1.66
N THR A 162 -39.54 23.28 -0.46
CA THR A 162 -40.79 23.98 -0.16
C THR A 162 -40.57 25.48 -0.18
N ARG A 163 -41.60 26.21 -0.59
CA ARG A 163 -41.46 27.61 -1.00
C ARG A 163 -42.34 28.57 -0.19
N GLU A 164 -41.70 29.47 0.57
CA GLU A 164 -42.29 30.77 0.92
C GLU A 164 -42.16 31.79 -0.24
N GLU A 165 -42.87 32.92 -0.17
CA GLU A 165 -43.06 33.81 -1.33
C GLU A 165 -41.83 34.66 -1.75
N GLY A 166 -40.83 34.05 -2.40
CA GLY A 166 -39.74 34.84 -2.99
C GLY A 166 -38.94 34.15 -4.09
N ASN A 167 -38.33 33.02 -3.76
CA ASN A 167 -37.07 32.56 -4.35
C ASN A 167 -37.21 31.21 -5.08
N TRP A 168 -36.20 30.83 -5.86
CA TRP A 168 -36.28 29.91 -7.01
C TRP A 168 -34.94 29.30 -7.48
N ILE A 169 -34.82 27.96 -7.42
CA ILE A 169 -33.91 27.23 -8.31
C ILE A 169 -34.55 27.18 -9.72
N GLY A 170 -34.67 28.33 -10.39
CA GLY A 170 -35.36 28.48 -11.69
C GLY A 170 -36.22 29.75 -11.82
N SER A 171 -37.35 29.66 -12.53
CA SER A 171 -38.25 30.78 -12.89
C SER A 171 -39.68 30.69 -12.30
N LYS A 172 -40.47 31.77 -12.43
CA LYS A 172 -41.49 32.33 -11.51
C LYS A 172 -42.88 32.37 -12.24
N TYR A 173 -44.13 32.36 -11.70
CA TYR A 173 -44.83 32.31 -10.38
C TYR A 173 -46.37 32.51 -10.64
N TYR A 174 -47.43 31.99 -9.99
CA TYR A 174 -47.80 31.15 -8.81
C TYR A 174 -49.19 30.50 -9.15
N LYS A 175 -49.82 29.49 -8.55
CA LYS A 175 -49.86 28.72 -7.28
C LYS A 175 -50.52 27.34 -7.65
N ASP A 176 -50.89 26.34 -6.85
CA ASP A 176 -50.91 26.07 -5.41
C ASP A 176 -50.97 24.54 -5.14
N ASN A 177 -50.04 23.99 -4.33
CA ASN A 177 -50.15 22.72 -3.57
C ASN A 177 -48.76 22.25 -3.05
N SER A 178 -48.76 21.25 -2.17
CA SER A 178 -47.58 20.74 -1.44
C SER A 178 -47.06 19.38 -1.92
N ALA A 179 -45.89 19.34 -2.59
CA ALA A 179 -44.90 18.24 -2.67
C ALA A 179 -43.84 18.56 -3.75
N ALA A 180 -42.56 18.18 -3.56
CA ALA A 180 -41.52 18.09 -4.60
C ALA A 180 -40.20 17.50 -4.08
N SER A 181 -39.55 16.58 -4.81
CA SER A 181 -38.21 16.03 -4.47
C SER A 181 -37.42 15.68 -5.74
N ASN A 182 -36.26 16.32 -6.00
CA ASN A 182 -35.45 16.12 -7.22
C ASN A 182 -34.18 15.29 -6.97
N ALA A 183 -33.68 14.63 -8.02
CA ALA A 183 -32.39 13.93 -8.01
C ALA A 183 -31.39 14.50 -9.01
N LEU A 184 -30.20 14.83 -8.52
CA LEU A 184 -29.16 15.48 -9.28
C LEU A 184 -28.00 14.53 -9.55
N LYS A 185 -27.86 14.19 -10.83
CA LYS A 185 -26.58 13.78 -11.41
C LYS A 185 -26.30 14.75 -12.56
N MET A 186 -25.85 15.95 -12.19
CA MET A 186 -25.57 17.05 -13.11
C MET A 186 -24.17 16.92 -13.71
N HIS A 187 -24.07 16.87 -15.03
CA HIS A 187 -22.80 16.88 -15.76
C HIS A 187 -22.80 18.01 -16.81
N LEU A 188 -22.14 19.13 -16.46
CA LEU A 188 -21.93 20.35 -17.26
C LEU A 188 -23.19 21.19 -17.63
N ASN A 189 -23.12 22.53 -17.78
CA ASN A 189 -22.59 23.20 -18.99
C ASN A 189 -22.49 24.75 -18.95
N TYR A 190 -21.98 25.35 -20.05
CA TYR A 190 -21.35 26.69 -20.09
C TYR A 190 -21.45 27.43 -21.46
N LEU A 191 -21.52 28.79 -21.42
CA LEU A 191 -21.58 29.78 -22.54
C LEU A 191 -22.98 29.94 -23.21
N ILE A 192 -23.28 30.74 -24.25
CA ILE A 192 -22.56 31.80 -25.00
C ILE A 192 -23.47 32.99 -25.37
N THR A 193 -22.88 34.15 -25.63
CA THR A 193 -23.51 35.41 -26.06
C THR A 193 -24.13 35.40 -27.48
N LEU A 194 -25.39 35.80 -27.63
CA LEU A 194 -25.88 36.75 -28.66
C LEU A 194 -27.40 37.04 -28.62
N VAL A 195 -27.81 38.06 -27.85
CA VAL A 195 -28.93 38.94 -28.25
C VAL A 195 -28.57 40.41 -27.96
N ASN A 196 -28.17 41.12 -29.01
CA ASN A 196 -28.09 42.59 -29.08
C ASN A 196 -27.28 43.32 -28.00
N SER A 197 -25.95 43.27 -28.17
CA SER A 197 -25.12 44.45 -27.93
C SER A 197 -25.58 45.62 -28.83
N GLY A 198 -26.47 46.47 -28.33
CA GLY A 198 -26.80 47.76 -28.95
C GLY A 198 -28.03 47.81 -29.86
N GLN A 199 -29.19 47.32 -29.42
CA GLN A 199 -30.48 47.82 -29.90
C GLN A 199 -31.40 48.21 -28.75
N ALA A 200 -31.58 49.53 -28.57
CA ALA A 200 -32.76 50.04 -27.89
C ALA A 200 -33.96 49.98 -28.85
N ASN A 201 -35.13 49.57 -28.36
CA ASN A 201 -36.39 49.34 -29.10
C ASN A 201 -36.39 48.11 -30.03
N GLY A 202 -36.88 46.96 -29.56
CA GLY A 202 -37.10 45.80 -30.43
C GLY A 202 -37.53 44.49 -29.76
N THR A 203 -38.79 44.41 -29.31
CA THR A 203 -39.73 43.25 -29.25
C THR A 203 -39.31 41.80 -28.92
N ASN A 204 -38.05 41.48 -28.67
CA ASN A 204 -37.62 40.12 -28.35
C ASN A 204 -37.68 39.88 -26.83
N ALA A 205 -38.26 38.75 -26.42
CA ALA A 205 -38.11 38.27 -25.05
C ALA A 205 -36.66 37.81 -24.79
N PRO A 206 -36.17 37.88 -23.54
CA PRO A 206 -34.92 37.20 -23.19
C PRO A 206 -35.11 35.69 -23.30
N TYR A 207 -34.24 35.00 -24.03
CA TYR A 207 -34.21 33.54 -24.05
C TYR A 207 -33.94 33.01 -22.64
N MET A 208 -34.86 32.20 -22.10
CA MET A 208 -34.76 31.65 -20.75
C MET A 208 -34.92 30.15 -20.80
N TYR A 209 -33.87 29.45 -20.33
CA TYR A 209 -33.75 28.00 -20.38
C TYR A 209 -34.05 27.38 -19.00
N THR A 210 -35.27 26.87 -18.82
CA THR A 210 -35.73 26.34 -17.52
C THR A 210 -35.94 24.82 -17.58
N GLY A 211 -35.19 24.07 -16.78
CA GLY A 211 -35.39 22.63 -16.64
C GLY A 211 -35.18 22.14 -15.21
N GLY A 212 -35.85 21.06 -14.82
CA GLY A 212 -35.89 20.57 -13.43
C GLY A 212 -34.58 19.95 -12.94
N LEU A 213 -33.69 19.54 -13.85
CA LEU A 213 -32.34 19.03 -13.53
C LEU A 213 -31.23 19.91 -14.12
N VAL A 214 -31.37 20.39 -15.35
CA VAL A 214 -30.41 21.32 -15.97
C VAL A 214 -31.15 22.38 -16.78
N GLY A 215 -30.81 23.67 -16.62
CA GLY A 215 -31.31 24.72 -17.51
C GLY A 215 -30.86 24.52 -18.96
N ALA A 216 -29.55 24.43 -19.20
CA ALA A 216 -28.96 24.23 -20.52
C ALA A 216 -27.85 23.17 -20.51
N ASN A 217 -28.03 22.06 -21.22
CA ASN A 217 -27.00 21.02 -21.45
C ASN A 217 -26.35 21.23 -22.82
N GLN A 218 -25.21 21.92 -22.87
CA GLN A 218 -24.47 22.27 -24.08
C GLN A 218 -23.44 21.20 -24.51
N SER A 219 -22.77 21.45 -25.65
CA SER A 219 -21.79 20.53 -26.27
C SER A 219 -20.57 21.24 -26.87
N ASN A 220 -20.28 22.48 -26.46
CA ASN A 220 -19.23 23.32 -27.07
C ASN A 220 -17.82 22.67 -27.05
N ASN A 221 -17.55 21.76 -26.11
CA ASN A 221 -16.35 20.92 -26.03
C ASN A 221 -16.64 19.40 -26.16
N GLY A 222 -17.84 19.02 -26.58
CA GLY A 222 -18.26 17.62 -26.79
C GLY A 222 -18.57 16.79 -25.53
N THR A 223 -18.49 17.37 -24.32
CA THR A 223 -18.49 16.62 -23.05
C THR A 223 -19.82 16.58 -22.28
N GLY A 224 -20.73 17.54 -22.47
CA GLY A 224 -21.99 17.66 -21.72
C GLY A 224 -22.86 16.39 -21.79
N THR A 225 -23.05 15.71 -20.66
CA THR A 225 -23.61 14.34 -20.62
C THR A 225 -24.49 14.11 -19.40
N VAL A 226 -25.79 14.35 -19.51
CA VAL A 226 -26.77 13.99 -18.47
C VAL A 226 -27.05 12.48 -18.58
N GLN A 227 -26.74 11.69 -17.55
CA GLN A 227 -26.88 10.23 -17.59
C GLN A 227 -27.26 9.60 -16.25
N ASN A 228 -28.26 8.71 -16.29
CA ASN A 228 -28.86 8.05 -15.13
C ASN A 228 -29.37 9.07 -14.08
N CYS A 229 -30.29 9.95 -14.50
CA CYS A 229 -30.86 11.02 -13.67
C CYS A 229 -32.40 11.03 -13.72
N TYR A 230 -33.07 11.67 -12.75
CA TYR A 230 -34.52 11.88 -12.81
C TYR A 230 -35.02 13.16 -12.12
N VAL A 231 -36.18 13.65 -12.55
CA VAL A 231 -36.93 14.76 -11.91
C VAL A 231 -38.36 14.32 -11.62
N THR A 232 -38.80 14.46 -10.36
CA THR A 232 -40.10 13.95 -9.90
C THR A 232 -40.85 14.90 -8.97
N ASN A 233 -42.17 14.96 -9.16
CA ASN A 233 -43.10 15.77 -8.34
C ASN A 233 -42.80 17.29 -8.37
N THR A 234 -42.04 17.78 -9.35
CA THR A 234 -41.54 19.16 -9.38
C THR A 234 -42.47 20.08 -10.17
N GLN A 235 -42.79 21.25 -9.61
CA GLN A 235 -43.51 22.31 -10.33
C GLN A 235 -42.54 23.23 -11.05
N ILE A 236 -42.57 23.21 -12.38
CA ILE A 236 -41.73 24.03 -13.26
C ILE A 236 -42.58 25.16 -13.86
N ASN A 237 -42.11 26.41 -13.73
CA ASN A 237 -42.78 27.58 -14.30
C ASN A 237 -41.88 28.22 -15.35
N ALA A 238 -42.32 28.20 -16.61
CA ALA A 238 -41.51 28.63 -17.75
C ALA A 238 -42.23 29.67 -18.62
N ILE A 239 -41.42 30.41 -19.39
CA ILE A 239 -41.84 31.58 -20.19
C ILE A 239 -41.42 31.44 -21.67
N ASP A 240 -40.35 30.67 -21.93
CA ASP A 240 -39.77 30.47 -23.26
C ASP A 240 -39.37 28.99 -23.46
N ALA A 241 -38.08 28.65 -23.45
CA ALA A 241 -37.59 27.28 -23.71
C ALA A 241 -37.47 26.46 -22.41
N PHE A 242 -38.13 25.28 -22.39
CA PHE A 242 -38.22 24.46 -21.18
C PHE A 242 -38.23 22.96 -21.44
N GLY A 243 -38.06 22.19 -20.37
CA GLY A 243 -38.36 20.77 -20.32
C GLY A 243 -38.30 20.24 -18.90
N GLU A 244 -39.09 19.21 -18.59
CA GLU A 244 -39.14 18.66 -17.23
C GLU A 244 -37.78 18.19 -16.70
N LEU A 245 -36.92 17.66 -17.59
CA LEU A 245 -35.56 17.22 -17.27
C LEU A 245 -34.56 18.33 -17.59
N ILE A 246 -34.52 18.80 -18.84
CA ILE A 246 -33.54 19.79 -19.32
C ILE A 246 -34.27 20.92 -20.06
N GLY A 247 -33.93 22.18 -19.80
CA GLY A 247 -34.54 23.31 -20.53
C GLY A 247 -34.20 23.28 -22.02
N VAL A 248 -32.90 23.21 -22.35
CA VAL A 248 -32.38 23.03 -23.72
C VAL A 248 -31.19 22.07 -23.76
N ASN A 249 -31.11 21.24 -24.81
CA ASN A 249 -30.05 20.25 -25.00
C ASN A 249 -29.36 20.37 -26.37
N TRP A 250 -28.08 20.74 -26.36
CA TRP A 250 -27.11 20.48 -27.43
C TRP A 250 -26.17 19.30 -27.09
N GLY A 251 -26.14 18.89 -25.81
CA GLY A 251 -25.32 17.80 -25.27
C GLY A 251 -25.88 16.40 -25.49
N LYS A 252 -25.33 15.46 -24.73
CA LYS A 252 -25.75 14.06 -24.66
C LYS A 252 -26.69 13.85 -23.47
N VAL A 253 -27.76 13.09 -23.67
CA VAL A 253 -28.71 12.66 -22.63
C VAL A 253 -28.96 11.16 -22.75
N VAL A 254 -28.74 10.41 -21.66
CA VAL A 254 -28.83 8.95 -21.63
C VAL A 254 -29.64 8.48 -20.43
N ASN A 255 -30.52 7.48 -20.62
CA ASN A 255 -31.15 6.70 -19.55
C ASN A 255 -31.70 7.57 -18.41
N SER A 256 -32.50 8.59 -18.74
CA SER A 256 -32.94 9.64 -17.79
C SER A 256 -34.44 9.92 -17.88
N TYR A 257 -35.04 10.38 -16.77
CA TYR A 257 -36.48 10.23 -16.53
C TYR A 257 -37.15 11.52 -16.01
N SER A 258 -38.42 11.75 -16.36
CA SER A 258 -39.26 12.75 -15.68
C SER A 258 -40.64 12.19 -15.33
N ALA A 259 -41.17 12.42 -14.12
CA ALA A 259 -42.49 11.89 -13.74
C ALA A 259 -43.23 12.68 -12.66
N GLU A 260 -44.57 12.63 -12.69
CA GLU A 260 -45.47 13.31 -11.74
C GLU A 260 -45.19 14.84 -11.58
N ASN A 261 -44.46 15.44 -12.52
CA ASN A 261 -44.12 16.86 -12.54
C ASN A 261 -45.30 17.74 -13.01
N GLY A 262 -45.41 18.92 -12.40
CA GLY A 262 -46.30 19.99 -12.83
C GLY A 262 -45.57 20.98 -13.72
N LEU A 263 -46.24 21.45 -14.79
CA LEU A 263 -45.70 22.46 -15.70
C LEU A 263 -46.74 23.57 -15.87
N ALA A 264 -46.37 24.80 -15.56
CA ALA A 264 -47.18 25.98 -15.84
C ALA A 264 -46.44 26.97 -16.75
N TYR A 265 -47.17 27.56 -17.68
CA TYR A 265 -46.66 28.47 -18.69
C TYR A 265 -47.19 29.90 -18.45
N TYR A 266 -46.31 30.89 -18.53
CA TYR A 266 -46.67 32.31 -18.42
C TYR A 266 -46.21 33.09 -19.65
N ASN A 267 -47.17 33.67 -20.37
CA ASN A 267 -46.89 34.55 -21.50
C ASN A 267 -46.33 35.89 -20.99
N TYR A 268 -45.07 36.19 -21.34
CA TYR A 268 -44.32 37.34 -20.80
C TYR A 268 -44.98 38.70 -21.08
N PHE A 269 -45.70 38.83 -22.20
CA PHE A 269 -46.26 40.09 -22.67
C PHE A 269 -47.79 40.10 -22.58
N SER A 270 -48.33 40.38 -21.38
CA SER A 270 -49.76 40.51 -21.11
C SER A 270 -50.49 41.62 -21.88
N ASN A 271 -49.77 42.41 -22.69
CA ASN A 271 -50.25 43.55 -23.45
C ASN A 271 -49.82 43.58 -24.93
N SER A 272 -49.08 42.57 -25.43
CA SER A 272 -48.66 42.54 -26.84
C SER A 272 -49.58 41.67 -27.71
N GLN A 273 -49.66 42.00 -28.99
CA GLN A 273 -50.36 41.17 -29.99
C GLN A 273 -49.54 39.94 -30.43
N ILE A 274 -48.42 39.66 -29.77
CA ILE A 274 -47.48 38.59 -30.14
C ILE A 274 -47.75 37.38 -29.27
N ASN A 275 -48.57 36.44 -29.78
CA ASN A 275 -48.66 35.10 -29.21
C ASN A 275 -47.36 34.33 -29.52
N TRP A 276 -46.37 34.42 -28.65
CA TRP A 276 -45.30 33.44 -28.61
C TRP A 276 -45.90 32.09 -28.18
N THR A 277 -45.93 31.13 -29.09
CA THR A 277 -46.09 29.72 -28.78
C THR A 277 -44.70 29.10 -28.70
N PRO A 278 -44.23 28.65 -27.53
CA PRO A 278 -43.03 27.83 -27.41
C PRO A 278 -43.03 26.66 -28.40
N ASP A 279 -41.86 26.20 -28.82
CA ASP A 279 -41.76 25.00 -29.66
C ASP A 279 -42.08 23.76 -28.82
N TYR A 280 -43.35 23.35 -28.84
CA TYR A 280 -43.92 22.23 -28.12
C TYR A 280 -43.46 20.84 -28.63
N ALA A 281 -42.39 20.77 -29.43
CA ALA A 281 -41.86 19.52 -29.98
C ALA A 281 -41.58 18.43 -28.93
N SER A 282 -41.32 18.78 -27.66
CA SER A 282 -40.92 17.83 -26.61
C SER A 282 -41.19 18.33 -25.18
N ARG A 283 -41.82 17.50 -24.33
CA ARG A 283 -42.18 17.81 -22.92
C ARG A 283 -40.99 17.79 -21.94
N ASN A 284 -40.04 16.88 -22.14
CA ASN A 284 -38.96 16.62 -21.19
C ASN A 284 -37.70 17.45 -21.46
N LEU A 285 -37.47 17.88 -22.71
CA LEU A 285 -36.38 18.80 -23.10
C LEU A 285 -36.52 19.33 -24.54
N TYR A 286 -36.14 20.59 -24.79
CA TYR A 286 -35.94 21.11 -26.15
C TYR A 286 -34.59 20.65 -26.72
N ASN A 287 -34.59 19.75 -27.71
CA ASN A 287 -33.35 19.17 -28.27
C ASN A 287 -32.80 19.97 -29.46
N SER A 288 -31.92 20.93 -29.18
CA SER A 288 -31.27 21.79 -30.18
C SER A 288 -30.05 21.09 -30.84
N GLY A 289 -30.25 19.90 -31.40
CA GLY A 289 -29.21 19.14 -32.11
C GLY A 289 -28.32 18.24 -31.24
N GLY A 290 -28.62 18.10 -29.94
CA GLY A 290 -27.96 17.13 -29.08
C GLY A 290 -28.40 15.67 -29.32
N THR A 291 -27.73 14.74 -28.63
CA THR A 291 -28.02 13.29 -28.71
C THR A 291 -28.84 12.83 -27.51
N VAL A 292 -29.90 12.05 -27.74
CA VAL A 292 -30.87 11.66 -26.71
C VAL A 292 -31.27 10.20 -26.89
N THR A 293 -30.96 9.35 -25.90
CA THR A 293 -31.15 7.89 -25.97
C THR A 293 -31.65 7.35 -24.62
N GLY A 294 -32.63 6.43 -24.62
CA GLY A 294 -33.14 5.86 -23.35
C GLY A 294 -33.78 6.88 -22.42
N VAL A 295 -34.20 8.03 -22.94
CA VAL A 295 -34.89 9.05 -22.14
C VAL A 295 -36.39 8.74 -22.12
N HIS A 296 -36.98 8.92 -20.96
CA HIS A 296 -38.31 8.44 -20.61
C HIS A 296 -39.08 9.51 -19.83
N TYR A 297 -40.41 9.47 -19.90
CA TYR A 297 -41.26 10.42 -19.20
C TYR A 297 -42.64 9.85 -18.88
N TYR A 298 -43.25 10.38 -17.83
CA TYR A 298 -44.64 10.18 -17.49
C TYR A 298 -45.55 10.86 -18.52
N ALA A 299 -46.60 10.15 -18.94
CA ALA A 299 -47.71 10.74 -19.68
C ALA A 299 -49.03 10.29 -19.05
N SER A 300 -49.87 11.26 -18.72
CA SER A 300 -51.19 11.03 -18.11
C SER A 300 -52.25 10.68 -19.16
N SER A 301 -52.02 11.09 -20.42
CA SER A 301 -52.85 10.78 -21.57
C SER A 301 -52.01 10.65 -22.85
N SER A 302 -52.58 10.07 -23.91
CA SER A 302 -51.96 10.02 -25.24
C SER A 302 -51.95 11.36 -25.99
N LEU A 303 -52.38 12.45 -25.34
CA LEU A 303 -52.36 13.82 -25.86
C LEU A 303 -51.30 14.70 -25.17
N ASP A 304 -50.57 14.17 -24.18
CA ASP A 304 -49.38 14.82 -23.62
C ASP A 304 -48.27 14.93 -24.69
N LEU A 305 -47.52 16.05 -24.67
CA LEU A 305 -46.52 16.39 -25.70
C LEU A 305 -45.40 15.34 -25.82
N ARG A 306 -44.91 15.15 -27.05
CA ARG A 306 -43.93 14.10 -27.43
C ARG A 306 -42.51 14.40 -26.96
N GLY A 307 -42.22 14.22 -25.67
CA GLY A 307 -40.86 14.23 -25.13
C GLY A 307 -39.85 13.44 -25.97
N THR A 308 -38.64 14.00 -26.13
CA THR A 308 -37.53 13.40 -26.86
C THR A 308 -37.02 12.19 -26.08
N GLY A 309 -37.05 11.00 -26.67
CA GLY A 309 -36.78 9.76 -25.95
C GLY A 309 -37.34 8.52 -26.64
N THR A 310 -37.52 7.44 -25.88
CA THR A 310 -37.82 6.10 -26.45
C THR A 310 -39.10 5.45 -25.93
N LYS A 311 -39.65 5.84 -24.76
CA LYS A 311 -40.86 5.21 -24.20
C LYS A 311 -41.54 6.10 -23.13
N HIS A 312 -42.87 6.11 -23.13
CA HIS A 312 -43.72 6.69 -22.08
C HIS A 312 -44.02 5.65 -21.00
N TYR A 313 -44.28 6.08 -19.77
CA TYR A 313 -44.74 5.22 -18.67
C TYR A 313 -45.88 5.87 -17.87
N SER A 314 -46.60 5.05 -17.09
CA SER A 314 -47.53 5.52 -16.04
C SER A 314 -46.79 5.84 -14.73
N GLY A 315 -47.40 6.58 -13.82
CA GLY A 315 -46.82 6.89 -12.51
C GLY A 315 -46.45 5.64 -11.69
N ALA A 316 -47.24 4.56 -11.82
CA ALA A 316 -46.94 3.25 -11.24
C ALA A 316 -45.75 2.56 -11.93
N GLY A 317 -45.72 2.52 -13.27
CA GLY A 317 -44.62 1.90 -14.02
C GLY A 317 -43.28 2.58 -13.80
N MET A 318 -43.28 3.90 -13.53
CA MET A 318 -42.09 4.64 -13.12
C MET A 318 -41.60 4.33 -11.69
N LYS A 319 -42.26 3.42 -10.96
CA LYS A 319 -41.87 2.97 -9.61
C LYS A 319 -41.43 1.49 -9.62
N GLU A 320 -41.26 0.93 -10.82
CA GLU A 320 -40.76 -0.42 -11.07
C GLU A 320 -39.29 -0.39 -11.53
N GLN A 321 -38.42 -1.23 -10.96
CA GLN A 321 -37.00 -1.32 -11.32
C GLN A 321 -36.78 -1.59 -12.81
N ALA A 322 -37.67 -2.37 -13.45
CA ALA A 322 -37.60 -2.72 -14.86
C ALA A 322 -37.77 -1.53 -15.83
N THR A 323 -38.28 -0.40 -15.35
CA THR A 323 -38.34 0.85 -16.11
C THR A 323 -36.94 1.47 -16.27
N TYR A 324 -36.07 1.28 -15.28
CA TYR A 324 -34.74 1.88 -15.16
C TYR A 324 -33.64 1.03 -15.80
N ALA A 325 -33.84 0.63 -17.05
CA ALA A 325 -32.91 -0.24 -17.77
C ALA A 325 -31.50 0.40 -17.90
N GLY A 326 -30.47 -0.33 -17.49
CA GLY A 326 -29.08 0.16 -17.48
C GLY A 326 -28.72 1.06 -16.28
N TRP A 327 -29.53 1.05 -15.22
CA TRP A 327 -29.17 1.61 -13.91
C TRP A 327 -28.65 0.51 -12.99
N ASP A 328 -27.69 0.86 -12.16
CA ASP A 328 -27.09 -0.02 -11.15
C ASP A 328 -27.97 -0.04 -9.88
N PHE A 329 -28.73 -1.11 -9.71
CA PHE A 329 -29.49 -1.42 -8.49
C PHE A 329 -28.79 -2.44 -7.59
N THR A 330 -27.48 -2.63 -7.80
CA THR A 330 -26.61 -3.49 -6.98
C THR A 330 -25.71 -2.68 -6.05
N GLY A 331 -25.31 -1.46 -6.43
CA GLY A 331 -24.48 -0.57 -5.61
C GLY A 331 -24.80 0.92 -5.68
N ILE A 332 -25.75 1.38 -6.51
CA ILE A 332 -26.10 2.82 -6.63
C ILE A 332 -27.55 3.14 -6.26
N TRP A 333 -28.54 2.38 -6.75
CA TRP A 333 -29.97 2.68 -6.61
C TRP A 333 -30.72 1.62 -5.80
N THR A 334 -31.79 2.02 -5.11
CA THR A 334 -32.74 1.11 -4.45
C THR A 334 -34.19 1.56 -4.64
N LEU A 335 -35.11 0.63 -4.40
CA LEU A 335 -36.57 0.77 -4.56
C LEU A 335 -37.29 -0.01 -3.43
N GLY A 336 -38.61 0.14 -3.33
CA GLY A 336 -39.42 -0.52 -2.30
C GLY A 336 -39.62 0.39 -1.07
N SER A 337 -39.34 -0.12 0.14
CA SER A 337 -39.51 0.61 1.40
C SER A 337 -38.67 1.89 1.44
N GLU A 338 -37.40 1.81 1.06
CA GLU A 338 -36.47 2.94 1.17
C GLU A 338 -36.87 4.09 0.23
N ALA A 339 -37.45 3.76 -0.93
CA ALA A 339 -37.99 4.73 -1.88
C ALA A 339 -39.25 5.47 -1.37
N ALA A 340 -39.84 5.08 -0.24
CA ALA A 340 -40.99 5.79 0.34
C ALA A 340 -40.65 7.26 0.69
N ILE A 341 -39.40 7.55 1.06
CA ILE A 341 -38.91 8.92 1.32
C ILE A 341 -38.90 9.82 0.06
N ASN A 342 -39.17 9.23 -1.11
CA ASN A 342 -39.23 9.85 -2.43
C ASN A 342 -40.44 9.30 -3.23
N TYR A 343 -41.59 9.10 -2.57
CA TYR A 343 -42.86 8.76 -3.20
C TYR A 343 -42.88 7.46 -4.04
N GLY A 344 -41.96 6.53 -3.76
CA GLY A 344 -41.79 5.25 -4.44
C GLY A 344 -40.89 5.29 -5.68
N TYR A 345 -40.30 6.44 -6.01
CA TYR A 345 -39.29 6.57 -7.07
C TYR A 345 -37.89 6.18 -6.54
N PRO A 346 -36.97 5.66 -7.38
CA PRO A 346 -35.67 5.19 -6.93
C PRO A 346 -34.94 6.23 -6.09
N VAL A 347 -34.40 5.82 -4.95
CA VAL A 347 -33.43 6.60 -4.18
C VAL A 347 -32.06 5.97 -4.36
N PHE A 348 -30.98 6.67 -4.03
CA PHE A 348 -29.70 5.97 -3.92
C PHE A 348 -29.87 4.89 -2.87
N GLY A 349 -29.23 3.74 -3.09
CA GLY A 349 -29.01 2.82 -1.99
C GLY A 349 -28.45 3.61 -0.84
N VAL A 350 -28.99 3.43 0.37
CA VAL A 350 -28.19 3.72 1.56
C VAL A 350 -26.94 2.89 1.33
N THR A 351 -25.79 3.53 1.14
CA THR A 351 -24.52 2.83 1.27
C THR A 351 -24.58 2.22 2.66
N GLU A 352 -24.66 0.88 2.76
CA GLU A 352 -24.33 0.23 4.03
C GLU A 352 -23.01 0.87 4.46
N ALA A 353 -22.96 1.35 5.70
CA ALA A 353 -21.73 1.96 6.19
C ALA A 353 -20.60 0.97 5.90
N GLY A 354 -19.50 1.48 5.34
CA GLY A 354 -18.34 0.63 5.11
C GLY A 354 -18.00 -0.10 6.40
N PRO A 355 -17.54 -1.37 6.32
CA PRO A 355 -17.32 -2.20 7.48
C PRO A 355 -16.58 -1.41 8.56
N GLU A 356 -17.04 -1.50 9.81
CA GLU A 356 -16.34 -0.85 10.91
C GLU A 356 -14.89 -1.36 10.93
N ALA A 357 -13.96 -0.48 11.30
CA ALA A 357 -12.56 -0.86 11.43
C ALA A 357 -12.45 -2.04 12.42
N PRO A 358 -11.65 -3.06 12.13
CA PRO A 358 -11.58 -4.25 12.96
C PRO A 358 -11.17 -3.86 14.38
N ALA A 359 -11.91 -4.38 15.37
CA ALA A 359 -11.71 -4.05 16.78
C ALA A 359 -10.32 -4.52 17.25
N GLU A 360 -9.81 -3.98 18.38
CA GLU A 360 -8.51 -4.41 18.93
C GLU A 360 -8.48 -5.91 19.23
N GLU A 361 -9.62 -6.48 19.64
CA GLU A 361 -9.83 -7.91 19.81
C GLU A 361 -9.79 -8.70 18.48
N GLU A 362 -10.47 -8.20 17.44
CA GLU A 362 -10.48 -8.84 16.10
C GLU A 362 -9.09 -8.79 15.44
N LEU A 363 -8.37 -7.67 15.61
CA LEU A 363 -6.98 -7.51 15.18
C LEU A 363 -6.03 -8.48 15.90
N ALA A 364 -6.26 -8.75 17.18
CA ALA A 364 -5.49 -9.71 17.96
C ALA A 364 -5.73 -11.15 17.50
N GLU A 365 -6.97 -11.52 17.16
CA GLU A 365 -7.31 -12.83 16.58
C GLU A 365 -6.77 -13.01 15.16
N LEU A 366 -6.98 -12.04 14.26
CA LEU A 366 -6.56 -12.10 12.85
C LEU A 366 -5.04 -12.22 12.65
N LEU A 367 -4.26 -11.70 13.60
CA LEU A 367 -2.80 -11.66 13.54
C LEU A 367 -2.15 -12.45 14.70
N GLU A 368 -2.87 -13.37 15.35
CA GLU A 368 -2.35 -14.18 16.45
C GLU A 368 -1.07 -14.93 16.02
N GLY A 369 0.05 -14.65 16.69
CA GLY A 369 1.35 -15.26 16.38
C GLY A 369 1.96 -14.91 15.01
N ASN A 370 1.30 -14.09 14.17
CA ASN A 370 1.67 -13.88 12.77
C ASN A 370 1.69 -12.40 12.31
N ALA A 371 1.70 -11.44 13.24
CA ALA A 371 1.85 -10.03 12.90
C ALA A 371 3.29 -9.70 12.43
N VAL A 372 4.30 -10.06 13.22
CA VAL A 372 5.69 -9.62 13.02
C VAL A 372 6.66 -10.78 13.22
N LYS A 373 7.55 -11.02 12.24
CA LYS A 373 8.70 -11.93 12.39
C LYS A 373 9.94 -11.10 12.75
N ILE A 374 10.66 -11.48 13.80
CA ILE A 374 12.06 -11.07 14.00
C ILE A 374 12.96 -12.15 13.41
N ASP A 375 13.83 -11.72 12.50
CA ASP A 375 14.75 -12.51 11.69
C ASP A 375 16.19 -12.18 12.12
N CYS A 376 16.88 -13.10 12.77
CA CYS A 376 18.18 -12.83 13.39
C CYS A 376 19.34 -13.38 12.55
N THR A 377 19.85 -12.56 11.62
CA THR A 377 20.90 -12.95 10.65
C THR A 377 22.31 -12.94 11.26
N ASN A 378 22.48 -13.41 12.49
CA ASN A 378 23.77 -13.40 13.19
C ASN A 378 24.47 -14.76 13.11
N GLU A 379 25.55 -14.83 12.34
CA GLU A 379 26.32 -16.05 12.10
C GLU A 379 27.00 -16.61 13.37
N ALA A 380 27.34 -15.74 14.33
CA ALA A 380 28.22 -16.09 15.45
C ALA A 380 27.52 -16.57 16.74
N VAL A 381 26.21 -16.38 16.88
CA VAL A 381 25.42 -16.85 18.05
C VAL A 381 24.01 -17.23 17.57
N SER A 382 23.75 -18.53 17.41
CA SER A 382 22.49 -19.06 16.88
C SER A 382 21.43 -19.23 17.97
N HIS A 383 20.38 -18.41 17.90
CA HIS A 383 19.08 -18.66 18.55
C HIS A 383 17.96 -18.47 17.51
N ALA A 384 16.88 -19.24 17.62
CA ALA A 384 15.84 -19.25 16.59
C ALA A 384 15.14 -17.89 16.41
N ASP A 385 14.71 -17.62 15.17
CA ASP A 385 13.75 -16.58 14.83
C ASP A 385 12.45 -16.73 15.64
N ARG A 386 11.72 -15.63 15.83
CA ARG A 386 10.38 -15.66 16.45
C ARG A 386 9.39 -14.82 15.67
N THR A 387 8.16 -15.31 15.62
CA THR A 387 7.00 -14.57 15.11
C THR A 387 6.07 -14.24 16.28
N TYR A 388 5.53 -13.03 16.25
CA TYR A 388 4.71 -12.44 17.30
C TYR A 388 3.35 -12.01 16.74
N GLY A 389 2.30 -12.09 17.57
CA GLY A 389 1.09 -11.30 17.35
C GLY A 389 1.33 -9.82 17.65
N LEU A 390 0.29 -8.99 17.55
CA LEU A 390 0.40 -7.56 17.82
C LEU A 390 0.84 -7.30 19.28
N LEU A 391 1.89 -6.49 19.46
CA LEU A 391 2.36 -6.06 20.77
C LEU A 391 1.87 -4.64 21.10
N ALA A 392 1.35 -4.44 22.31
CA ALA A 392 0.81 -3.16 22.77
C ALA A 392 1.82 -2.00 22.62
N GLY A 393 1.40 -0.93 21.93
CA GLY A 393 2.27 0.20 21.59
C GLY A 393 3.32 -0.08 20.51
N GLY A 394 3.29 -1.26 19.87
CA GLY A 394 4.11 -1.64 18.72
C GLY A 394 3.40 -1.50 17.38
N TYR A 395 2.12 -1.12 17.35
CA TYR A 395 1.32 -0.99 16.14
C TYR A 395 0.32 0.17 16.21
N THR A 396 -0.23 0.56 15.06
CA THR A 396 -1.38 1.45 14.91
C THR A 396 -2.26 0.95 13.77
N ALA A 397 -3.56 0.79 14.00
CA ALA A 397 -4.53 0.52 12.94
C ALA A 397 -4.93 1.82 12.22
N GLY A 398 -5.05 1.75 10.90
CA GLY A 398 -5.55 2.84 10.06
C GLY A 398 -7.06 2.78 9.83
N ALA A 399 -7.63 3.90 9.37
CA ALA A 399 -9.03 3.95 8.97
C ALA A 399 -9.33 3.02 7.78
N VAL A 400 -10.59 2.60 7.66
CA VAL A 400 -11.07 1.80 6.53
C VAL A 400 -11.06 2.62 5.25
N GLN A 401 -10.55 2.01 4.18
CA GLN A 401 -10.40 2.57 2.85
C GLN A 401 -11.22 1.77 1.83
N GLY A 402 -11.41 2.34 0.63
CA GLY A 402 -12.16 1.71 -0.46
C GLY A 402 -13.68 1.90 -0.35
N ASP A 403 -14.40 1.25 -1.27
CA ASP A 403 -15.85 1.23 -1.34
C ASP A 403 -16.37 -0.16 -1.77
N ALA A 404 -17.70 -0.34 -1.81
CA ALA A 404 -18.32 -1.61 -2.16
C ALA A 404 -17.97 -2.12 -3.57
N GLN A 405 -17.52 -1.24 -4.49
CA GLN A 405 -17.13 -1.61 -5.86
C GLN A 405 -15.62 -1.92 -5.97
N SER A 406 -14.76 -1.28 -5.17
CA SER A 406 -13.32 -1.60 -5.10
C SER A 406 -12.99 -2.76 -4.14
N GLY A 407 -13.88 -3.07 -3.20
CA GLY A 407 -13.53 -3.76 -1.96
C GLY A 407 -12.99 -2.78 -0.91
N TYR A 408 -13.15 -3.15 0.36
CA TYR A 408 -12.67 -2.36 1.50
C TYR A 408 -11.36 -2.92 2.07
N THR A 409 -10.47 -2.04 2.53
CA THR A 409 -9.21 -2.41 3.17
C THR A 409 -8.97 -1.64 4.47
N CYS A 410 -8.14 -2.20 5.38
CA CYS A 410 -7.65 -1.54 6.58
C CYS A 410 -6.16 -1.85 6.74
N THR A 411 -5.32 -0.83 6.92
CA THR A 411 -3.86 -1.01 7.05
C THR A 411 -3.45 -0.99 8.51
N VAL A 412 -2.75 -2.03 8.97
CA VAL A 412 -2.14 -2.09 10.30
C VAL A 412 -0.64 -1.80 10.15
N THR A 413 -0.20 -0.65 10.64
CA THR A 413 1.21 -0.25 10.62
C THR A 413 1.89 -0.76 11.89
N VAL A 414 2.90 -1.63 11.73
CA VAL A 414 3.70 -2.18 12.83
C VAL A 414 5.08 -1.54 12.86
N SER A 415 5.60 -1.22 14.05
CA SER A 415 6.88 -0.52 14.25
C SER A 415 7.86 -1.38 15.06
N PRO A 416 9.13 -1.52 14.63
CA PRO A 416 10.00 -2.61 15.10
C PRO A 416 10.36 -2.57 16.58
N ALA A 417 10.47 -1.37 17.17
CA ALA A 417 11.08 -1.17 18.49
C ALA A 417 10.52 -2.08 19.60
N LYS A 418 9.19 -2.29 19.65
CA LYS A 418 8.56 -3.15 20.67
C LYS A 418 8.81 -4.65 20.45
N TYR A 419 8.92 -5.07 19.20
CA TYR A 419 9.19 -6.47 18.85
C TYR A 419 10.66 -6.82 19.07
N VAL A 420 11.59 -5.90 18.77
CA VAL A 420 13.02 -6.06 19.12
C VAL A 420 13.23 -6.04 20.64
N GLU A 421 12.55 -5.14 21.37
CA GLU A 421 12.57 -5.11 22.84
C GLU A 421 12.05 -6.42 23.46
N GLN A 422 11.05 -7.07 22.84
CA GLN A 422 10.56 -8.36 23.29
C GLN A 422 11.51 -9.50 22.90
N TYR A 423 12.04 -9.51 21.68
CA TYR A 423 12.96 -10.53 21.18
C TYR A 423 14.24 -10.63 22.02
N GLY A 424 14.79 -9.48 22.47
CA GLY A 424 15.94 -9.47 23.39
C GLY A 424 15.64 -10.11 24.75
N LYS A 425 14.45 -9.89 25.32
CA LYS A 425 14.02 -10.57 26.57
C LYS A 425 13.82 -12.07 26.37
N ASP A 426 13.24 -12.42 25.22
CA ASP A 426 12.90 -13.79 24.81
C ASP A 426 14.14 -14.67 24.53
N THR A 427 15.25 -14.05 24.13
CA THR A 427 16.54 -14.69 23.83
C THR A 427 17.58 -14.52 24.94
N GLY A 428 17.42 -13.52 25.82
CA GLY A 428 18.39 -13.14 26.85
C GLY A 428 19.56 -12.30 26.33
N ALA A 429 19.47 -11.78 25.10
CA ALA A 429 20.52 -11.04 24.41
C ALA A 429 20.06 -9.62 24.01
N ALA A 430 21.00 -8.81 23.52
CA ALA A 430 20.70 -7.49 22.96
C ALA A 430 20.69 -7.56 21.42
N HIS A 431 19.77 -6.82 20.79
CA HIS A 431 19.56 -6.84 19.34
C HIS A 431 19.39 -5.44 18.78
N VAL A 432 20.00 -5.20 17.63
CA VAL A 432 19.86 -3.97 16.84
C VAL A 432 19.39 -4.28 15.42
N LEU A 433 18.64 -3.35 14.82
CA LEU A 433 18.10 -3.51 13.47
C LEU A 433 19.21 -3.51 12.42
N ALA A 434 19.15 -4.45 11.48
CA ALA A 434 20.11 -4.62 10.40
C ALA A 434 19.37 -4.64 9.04
N PRO A 435 19.36 -3.55 8.26
CA PRO A 435 19.95 -2.24 8.56
C PRO A 435 19.15 -1.46 9.62
N GLU A 436 19.82 -0.50 10.26
CA GLU A 436 19.23 0.42 11.26
C GLU A 436 18.07 1.26 10.69
N SER A 437 18.07 1.50 9.37
CA SER A 437 17.09 2.30 8.64
C SER A 437 15.75 1.60 8.39
N GLN A 438 15.48 0.46 9.02
CA GLN A 438 14.18 -0.20 8.97
C GLN A 438 13.13 0.60 9.74
N GLY A 439 12.40 1.45 9.02
CA GLY A 439 11.17 2.08 9.49
C GLY A 439 10.01 1.08 9.62
N SER A 440 8.85 1.60 10.01
CA SER A 440 7.61 0.84 10.15
C SER A 440 7.19 0.13 8.86
N ARG A 441 6.43 -0.96 8.99
CA ARG A 441 5.93 -1.80 7.88
C ARG A 441 4.43 -1.94 7.99
N GLU A 442 3.79 -2.26 6.87
CA GLU A 442 2.33 -2.32 6.73
C GLU A 442 1.87 -3.76 6.50
N ILE A 443 0.87 -4.16 7.29
CA ILE A 443 0.05 -5.35 7.06
C ILE A 443 -1.29 -4.84 6.55
N VAL A 444 -1.84 -5.43 5.48
CA VAL A 444 -3.13 -4.99 4.93
C VAL A 444 -4.19 -6.05 5.24
N LEU A 445 -5.33 -5.59 5.71
CA LEU A 445 -6.54 -6.39 5.87
C LEU A 445 -7.50 -6.01 4.75
N GLU A 446 -8.21 -6.99 4.22
CA GLU A 446 -9.25 -6.84 3.20
C GLU A 446 -10.58 -7.37 3.75
N TYR A 447 -11.69 -6.71 3.42
CA TYR A 447 -13.00 -7.12 3.90
C TYR A 447 -13.70 -8.09 2.95
N ASP A 448 -14.15 -9.22 3.48
CA ASP A 448 -14.99 -10.17 2.77
C ASP A 448 -16.45 -9.73 2.85
N GLN A 449 -16.99 -9.19 1.75
CA GLN A 449 -18.38 -8.70 1.71
C GLN A 449 -19.42 -9.84 1.81
N ASP A 450 -19.09 -11.06 1.37
CA ASP A 450 -20.00 -12.21 1.41
C ASP A 450 -20.00 -12.87 2.80
N ALA A 451 -18.83 -13.02 3.43
CA ALA A 451 -18.70 -13.55 4.79
C ALA A 451 -18.95 -12.48 5.88
N LYS A 452 -18.97 -11.20 5.53
CA LYS A 452 -19.06 -10.02 6.41
C LYS A 452 -17.98 -9.98 7.51
N ALA A 453 -16.75 -10.34 7.17
CA ALA A 453 -15.60 -10.39 8.09
C ALA A 453 -14.31 -9.85 7.47
N TRP A 454 -13.40 -9.34 8.30
CA TRP A 454 -12.04 -8.99 7.87
C TRP A 454 -11.17 -10.24 7.67
N ARG A 455 -10.22 -10.18 6.74
CA ARG A 455 -9.16 -11.20 6.56
C ARG A 455 -7.82 -10.52 6.24
N VAL A 456 -6.71 -11.18 6.59
CA VAL A 456 -5.37 -10.69 6.26
C VAL A 456 -5.10 -10.86 4.77
N GLN A 457 -4.71 -9.78 4.09
CA GLN A 457 -4.33 -9.83 2.68
C GLN A 457 -3.04 -10.65 2.52
N ALA A 458 -3.05 -11.58 1.57
CA ALA A 458 -1.91 -12.44 1.25
C ALA A 458 -0.62 -11.64 1.02
N ASP A 459 0.51 -12.24 1.41
CA ASP A 459 1.88 -11.70 1.32
C ASP A 459 2.16 -10.39 2.11
N THR A 460 1.20 -9.88 2.89
CA THR A 460 1.42 -8.69 3.75
C THR A 460 1.80 -9.01 5.21
N ALA A 461 1.62 -10.26 5.65
CA ALA A 461 1.98 -10.74 6.99
C ALA A 461 2.71 -12.10 6.92
N PRO A 462 3.66 -12.40 7.84
CA PRO A 462 4.14 -11.51 8.91
C PRO A 462 5.10 -10.44 8.39
N ALA A 463 5.03 -9.23 8.96
CA ALA A 463 5.99 -8.18 8.66
C ALA A 463 7.37 -8.56 9.25
N VAL A 464 8.34 -8.86 8.39
CA VAL A 464 9.68 -9.30 8.81
C VAL A 464 10.58 -8.12 9.18
N TYR A 465 11.23 -8.15 10.34
CA TYR A 465 12.34 -7.25 10.68
C TYR A 465 13.63 -8.01 10.91
N THR A 466 14.69 -7.59 10.22
CA THR A 466 16.01 -8.21 10.35
C THR A 466 16.82 -7.53 11.45
N VAL A 467 17.44 -8.32 12.32
CA VAL A 467 18.28 -7.89 13.44
C VAL A 467 19.62 -8.63 13.46
N VAL A 468 20.61 -8.02 14.09
CA VAL A 468 21.83 -8.71 14.55
C VAL A 468 21.89 -8.73 16.07
N CYS A 469 22.49 -9.78 16.62
CA CYS A 469 22.68 -9.97 18.06
C CYS A 469 24.01 -9.32 18.48
N GLU A 470 23.98 -8.45 19.48
CA GLU A 470 25.16 -7.72 19.97
C GLU A 470 26.01 -8.54 20.96
N THR A 471 25.55 -9.73 21.36
CA THR A 471 26.29 -10.60 22.28
C THR A 471 27.60 -11.08 21.63
N PRO A 472 28.78 -10.80 22.22
CA PRO A 472 30.05 -11.28 21.68
C PRO A 472 30.12 -12.80 21.62
N ALA A 473 30.67 -13.34 20.54
CA ALA A 473 30.96 -14.76 20.43
C ALA A 473 31.97 -15.18 21.53
N VAL A 474 31.63 -16.25 22.27
CA VAL A 474 32.52 -16.79 23.30
C VAL A 474 33.44 -17.81 22.65
N THR A 475 34.62 -17.36 22.21
CA THR A 475 35.71 -18.26 21.82
C THR A 475 36.11 -19.13 23.02
N PRO A 476 36.19 -20.46 22.90
CA PRO A 476 36.67 -21.32 23.97
C PRO A 476 38.14 -21.03 24.28
N GLU A 477 38.53 -21.24 25.53
CA GLU A 477 39.94 -21.22 25.90
C GLU A 477 40.67 -22.42 25.26
N GLY A 478 41.94 -22.24 24.91
CA GLY A 478 42.75 -23.32 24.35
C GLY A 478 42.92 -24.46 25.37
N PRO A 479 43.11 -25.71 24.91
CA PRO A 479 43.22 -26.84 25.81
C PRO A 479 44.42 -26.67 26.76
N ALA A 480 44.20 -26.97 28.04
CA ALA A 480 45.24 -26.87 29.06
C ALA A 480 46.37 -27.89 28.80
N GLU A 481 47.58 -27.65 29.30
CA GLU A 481 48.69 -28.62 29.18
C GLU A 481 48.33 -29.98 29.79
N GLU A 482 47.50 -29.98 30.82
CA GLU A 482 46.94 -31.16 31.49
C GLU A 482 45.91 -31.89 30.59
N GLU A 483 44.99 -31.16 29.96
CA GLU A 483 44.01 -31.69 28.99
C GLU A 483 44.69 -32.24 27.73
N LEU A 484 45.73 -31.57 27.24
CA LEU A 484 46.57 -32.03 26.13
C LEU A 484 47.30 -33.34 26.45
N ALA A 485 47.73 -33.54 27.71
CA ALA A 485 48.38 -34.75 28.15
C ALA A 485 47.40 -35.94 28.22
N GLU A 486 46.16 -35.71 28.66
CA GLU A 486 45.10 -36.73 28.69
C GLU A 486 44.62 -37.09 27.27
N LEU A 487 44.31 -36.09 26.42
CA LEU A 487 43.80 -36.30 25.06
C LEU A 487 44.75 -37.06 24.13
N LEU A 488 46.05 -36.98 24.40
CA LEU A 488 47.10 -37.59 23.58
C LEU A 488 47.95 -38.61 24.35
N GLU A 489 47.46 -39.14 25.48
CA GLU A 489 48.18 -40.13 26.28
C GLU A 489 48.56 -41.35 25.43
N GLY A 490 49.87 -41.62 25.32
CA GLY A 490 50.41 -42.75 24.55
C GLY A 490 50.20 -42.68 23.02
N ASN A 491 49.52 -41.65 22.48
CA ASN A 491 49.03 -41.63 21.09
C ASN A 491 49.33 -40.32 20.34
N ALA A 492 50.27 -39.49 20.80
CA ALA A 492 50.69 -38.29 20.06
C ALA A 492 51.56 -38.63 18.84
N VAL A 493 52.61 -39.45 19.03
CA VAL A 493 53.66 -39.67 18.03
C VAL A 493 54.07 -41.14 17.97
N LYS A 494 54.01 -41.76 16.79
CA LYS A 494 54.60 -43.08 16.50
C LYS A 494 56.00 -42.88 15.90
N ILE A 495 57.01 -43.53 16.45
CA ILE A 495 58.28 -43.76 15.75
C ILE A 495 58.23 -45.12 15.05
N ASP A 496 58.49 -45.09 13.74
CA ASP A 496 58.35 -46.17 12.78
C ASP A 496 59.74 -46.54 12.25
N CYS A 497 60.26 -47.73 12.58
CA CYS A 497 61.66 -48.07 12.28
C CYS A 497 61.81 -48.99 11.08
N THR A 498 61.99 -48.39 9.89
CA THR A 498 62.29 -49.12 8.66
C THR A 498 63.76 -49.56 8.62
N ASN A 499 64.04 -50.76 9.12
CA ASN A 499 65.36 -51.38 9.09
C ASN A 499 65.31 -52.81 8.53
N GLU A 500 66.16 -53.10 7.54
CA GLU A 500 66.32 -54.44 6.95
C GLU A 500 67.25 -55.35 7.77
N ALA A 501 68.12 -54.80 8.63
CA ALA A 501 69.22 -55.54 9.26
C ALA A 501 68.95 -55.98 10.72
N VAL A 502 68.21 -55.19 11.51
CA VAL A 502 67.89 -55.48 12.93
C VAL A 502 66.49 -54.96 13.25
N SER A 503 65.56 -55.86 13.56
CA SER A 503 64.18 -55.49 13.93
C SER A 503 64.04 -55.33 15.45
N HIS A 504 63.59 -54.15 15.86
CA HIS A 504 63.02 -53.88 17.17
C HIS A 504 61.66 -53.18 16.98
N ALA A 505 60.73 -53.34 17.91
CA ALA A 505 59.37 -52.82 17.73
C ALA A 505 59.33 -51.28 17.61
N ASP A 506 58.38 -50.80 16.81
CA ASP A 506 57.92 -49.41 16.82
C ASP A 506 57.43 -49.01 18.22
N ARG A 507 57.39 -47.71 18.51
CA ARG A 507 56.81 -47.18 19.75
C ARG A 507 55.95 -45.96 19.48
N THR A 508 54.83 -45.88 20.20
CA THR A 508 53.99 -44.68 20.24
C THR A 508 54.17 -43.99 21.60
N TYR A 509 54.21 -42.66 21.58
CA TYR A 509 54.46 -41.79 22.72
C TYR A 509 53.31 -40.79 22.87
N GLY A 510 53.00 -40.41 24.10
CA GLY A 510 52.29 -39.16 24.37
C GLY A 510 53.19 -37.94 24.14
N LEU A 511 52.69 -36.73 24.39
CA LEU A 511 53.45 -35.51 24.23
C LEU A 511 54.71 -35.50 25.13
N LEU A 512 55.89 -35.29 24.53
CA LEU A 512 57.16 -35.16 25.26
C LEU A 512 57.52 -33.69 25.50
N ALA A 513 57.93 -33.35 26.72
CA ALA A 513 58.30 -31.99 27.10
C ALA A 513 59.40 -31.39 26.19
N GLY A 514 59.12 -30.22 25.62
CA GLY A 514 60.00 -29.57 24.62
C GLY A 514 60.02 -30.24 23.24
N GLY A 515 59.16 -31.22 22.98
CA GLY A 515 58.94 -31.87 21.70
C GLY A 515 57.70 -31.39 20.94
N TYR A 516 56.91 -30.47 21.50
CA TYR A 516 55.69 -29.95 20.89
C TYR A 516 55.46 -28.47 21.23
N THR A 517 54.56 -27.83 20.49
CA THR A 517 53.99 -26.50 20.78
C THR A 517 52.51 -26.49 20.42
N ALA A 518 51.65 -26.07 21.35
CA ALA A 518 50.25 -25.77 21.05
C ALA A 518 50.11 -24.39 20.40
N GLY A 519 49.30 -24.30 19.35
CA GLY A 519 48.94 -23.05 18.67
C GLY A 519 47.78 -22.32 19.36
N ALA A 520 47.43 -21.16 18.81
CA ALA A 520 46.21 -20.45 19.20
C ALA A 520 44.96 -21.18 18.67
N VAL A 521 43.82 -20.98 19.35
CA VAL A 521 42.50 -21.40 18.86
C VAL A 521 42.17 -20.68 17.55
N GLN A 522 41.64 -21.43 16.59
CA GLN A 522 41.24 -21.00 15.25
C GLN A 522 39.78 -21.39 14.98
N GLY A 523 39.17 -20.78 13.97
CA GLY A 523 37.75 -21.00 13.64
C GLY A 523 36.79 -20.14 14.46
N ASP A 524 35.50 -20.44 14.34
CA ASP A 524 34.40 -19.67 14.90
C ASP A 524 33.22 -20.58 15.33
N ALA A 525 32.14 -19.99 15.85
CA ALA A 525 31.00 -20.74 16.38
C ALA A 525 30.21 -21.52 15.30
N GLN A 526 30.30 -21.15 14.02
CA GLN A 526 29.59 -21.76 12.91
C GLN A 526 30.46 -22.78 12.14
N SER A 527 31.76 -22.49 11.97
CA SER A 527 32.73 -23.39 11.35
C SER A 527 33.31 -24.43 12.31
N GLY A 528 33.21 -24.19 13.62
CA GLY A 528 33.82 -25.00 14.68
C GLY A 528 35.19 -24.46 15.08
N TYR A 529 35.52 -24.58 16.37
CA TYR A 529 36.83 -24.17 16.89
C TYR A 529 37.84 -25.31 16.79
N THR A 530 39.07 -24.98 16.40
CA THR A 530 40.19 -25.93 16.29
C THR A 530 41.44 -25.41 17.01
N CYS A 531 42.30 -26.32 17.44
CA CYS A 531 43.61 -26.03 18.01
C CYS A 531 44.66 -26.95 17.39
N THR A 532 45.78 -26.39 16.93
CA THR A 532 46.86 -27.16 16.29
C THR A 532 47.98 -27.46 17.29
N VAL A 533 48.36 -28.73 17.44
CA VAL A 533 49.50 -29.15 18.27
C VAL A 533 50.61 -29.61 17.35
N THR A 534 51.58 -28.73 17.10
CA THR A 534 52.75 -29.01 16.26
C THR A 534 53.77 -29.83 17.05
N VAL A 535 54.02 -31.07 16.63
CA VAL A 535 55.05 -31.95 17.20
C VAL A 535 56.32 -31.92 16.35
N SER A 536 57.49 -31.96 16.98
CA SER A 536 58.81 -31.91 16.32
C SER A 536 59.63 -33.16 16.65
N PRO A 537 60.19 -33.87 15.64
CA PRO A 537 60.61 -35.26 15.80
C PRO A 537 61.80 -35.47 16.74
N ALA A 538 62.68 -34.46 16.87
CA ALA A 538 63.98 -34.60 17.55
C ALA A 538 63.89 -35.20 18.97
N LYS A 539 62.90 -34.80 19.78
CA LYS A 539 62.73 -35.33 21.15
C LYS A 539 62.20 -36.76 21.19
N TYR A 540 61.36 -37.13 20.24
CA TYR A 540 60.81 -38.49 20.13
C TYR A 540 61.86 -39.47 19.61
N VAL A 541 62.72 -39.05 18.67
CA VAL A 541 63.87 -39.86 18.21
C VAL A 541 64.94 -39.98 19.31
N GLU A 542 65.23 -38.89 20.04
CA GLU A 542 66.14 -38.93 21.19
C GLU A 542 65.63 -39.90 22.29
N GLN A 543 64.31 -40.01 22.47
CA GLN A 543 63.73 -40.98 23.40
C GLN A 543 63.74 -42.39 22.83
N TYR A 544 63.38 -42.58 21.56
CA TYR A 544 63.36 -43.89 20.89
C TYR A 544 64.74 -44.56 20.87
N GLY A 545 65.81 -43.79 20.66
CA GLY A 545 67.19 -44.30 20.75
C GLY A 545 67.57 -44.80 22.15
N LYS A 546 67.14 -44.10 23.22
CA LYS A 546 67.33 -44.58 24.62
C LYS A 546 66.50 -45.82 24.91
N ASP A 547 65.28 -45.84 24.39
CA ASP A 547 64.27 -46.88 24.58
C ASP A 547 64.64 -48.22 23.90
N THR A 548 65.43 -48.15 22.83
CA THR A 548 65.89 -49.29 22.00
C THR A 548 67.37 -49.65 22.23
N GLY A 549 68.18 -48.70 22.70
CA GLY A 549 69.63 -48.84 22.83
C GLY A 549 70.41 -48.62 21.53
N ALA A 550 69.76 -48.11 20.48
CA ALA A 550 70.35 -47.89 19.15
C ALA A 550 70.37 -46.40 18.76
N ALA A 551 71.11 -46.08 17.70
CA ALA A 551 71.10 -44.75 17.08
C ALA A 551 70.20 -44.75 15.83
N HIS A 552 69.46 -43.64 15.64
CA HIS A 552 68.44 -43.52 14.61
C HIS A 552 68.55 -42.18 13.88
N VAL A 553 68.46 -42.23 12.55
CA VAL A 553 68.38 -41.06 11.67
C VAL A 553 66.99 -41.00 11.04
N LEU A 554 66.35 -39.84 11.08
CA LEU A 554 65.08 -39.58 10.41
C LEU A 554 65.23 -39.75 8.89
N ALA A 555 64.30 -40.48 8.29
CA ALA A 555 64.17 -40.51 6.85
C ALA A 555 63.92 -39.08 6.30
N PRO A 556 64.36 -38.73 5.07
CA PRO A 556 64.30 -37.35 4.56
C PRO A 556 62.92 -36.68 4.65
N GLU A 557 61.85 -37.44 4.42
CA GLU A 557 60.45 -37.05 4.50
C GLU A 557 59.89 -36.93 5.94
N SER A 558 60.67 -37.35 6.95
CA SER A 558 60.35 -37.28 8.37
C SER A 558 61.14 -36.20 9.12
N GLN A 559 61.95 -35.39 8.43
CA GLN A 559 62.79 -34.33 9.02
C GLN A 559 62.02 -33.10 9.53
N GLY A 560 60.82 -32.83 9.00
CA GLY A 560 60.01 -31.66 9.36
C GLY A 560 59.06 -31.92 10.53
N SER A 561 58.71 -30.87 11.27
CA SER A 561 57.60 -30.90 12.24
C SER A 561 56.26 -31.20 11.53
N ARG A 562 55.30 -31.74 12.28
CA ARG A 562 53.97 -32.15 11.79
C ARG A 562 52.91 -31.83 12.83
N ASP A 563 51.65 -31.72 12.39
CA ASP A 563 50.56 -31.20 13.19
C ASP A 563 49.53 -32.27 13.55
N ILE A 564 49.14 -32.28 14.82
CA ILE A 564 47.90 -32.90 15.32
C ILE A 564 46.85 -31.79 15.37
N VAL A 565 45.59 -32.07 15.00
CA VAL A 565 44.50 -31.10 15.13
C VAL A 565 43.51 -31.57 16.19
N LEU A 566 43.13 -30.63 17.05
CA LEU A 566 42.07 -30.81 18.02
C LEU A 566 40.87 -29.98 17.56
N GLU A 567 39.67 -30.49 17.77
CA GLU A 567 38.39 -29.85 17.46
C GLU A 567 37.58 -29.71 18.76
N TYR A 568 36.84 -28.61 18.91
CA TYR A 568 36.06 -28.32 20.11
C TYR A 568 34.62 -28.81 19.99
N ASP A 569 34.18 -29.61 20.96
CA ASP A 569 32.79 -30.04 21.08
C ASP A 569 31.98 -28.98 21.83
N GLN A 570 31.08 -28.27 21.13
CA GLN A 570 30.29 -27.18 21.74
C GLN A 570 29.23 -27.69 22.73
N ASP A 571 28.71 -28.90 22.53
CA ASP A 571 27.67 -29.50 23.38
C ASP A 571 28.28 -30.11 24.65
N ALA A 572 29.38 -30.87 24.50
CA ALA A 572 30.12 -31.47 25.62
C ALA A 572 31.06 -30.46 26.33
N LYS A 573 31.40 -29.35 25.67
CA LYS A 573 32.28 -28.26 26.13
C LYS A 573 33.72 -28.70 26.41
N ALA A 574 34.24 -29.61 25.60
CA ALA A 574 35.57 -30.20 25.74
C ALA A 574 36.30 -30.27 24.39
N TRP A 575 37.64 -30.28 24.42
CA TRP A 575 38.42 -30.57 23.23
C TRP A 575 38.44 -32.09 22.94
N ARG A 576 38.50 -32.47 21.67
CA ARG A 576 38.72 -33.85 21.22
C ARG A 576 39.74 -33.88 20.07
N VAL A 577 40.44 -35.01 19.91
CA VAL A 577 41.40 -35.20 18.82
C VAL A 577 40.66 -35.41 17.51
N GLN A 578 40.97 -34.61 16.49
CA GLN A 578 40.40 -34.79 15.16
C GLN A 578 40.90 -36.11 14.56
N ALA A 579 39.96 -36.90 14.03
CA ALA A 579 40.24 -38.20 13.40
C ALA A 579 41.36 -38.11 12.36
N ASP A 580 42.16 -39.18 12.28
CA ASP A 580 43.31 -39.36 11.38
C ASP A 580 44.47 -38.35 11.53
N THR A 581 44.44 -37.44 12.52
CA THR A 581 45.56 -36.49 12.79
C THR A 581 46.57 -36.99 13.83
N ALA A 582 46.24 -38.02 14.60
CA ALA A 582 47.13 -38.67 15.58
C ALA A 582 46.97 -40.20 15.58
N PRO A 583 48.03 -40.99 15.79
CA PRO A 583 49.40 -40.56 16.11
C PRO A 583 50.17 -40.11 14.86
N VAL A 584 50.96 -39.05 15.00
CA VAL A 584 51.89 -38.58 13.96
C VAL A 584 53.03 -39.59 13.78
N VAL A 585 53.19 -40.12 12.57
CA VAL A 585 54.22 -41.15 12.28
C VAL A 585 55.52 -40.53 11.77
N TYR A 586 56.64 -40.70 12.50
CA TYR A 586 57.98 -40.37 12.02
C TYR A 586 58.78 -41.63 11.71
N THR A 587 59.23 -41.76 10.46
CA THR A 587 60.03 -42.89 10.00
C THR A 587 61.52 -42.65 10.23
N VAL A 588 62.19 -43.65 10.80
CA VAL A 588 63.63 -43.65 11.12
C VAL A 588 64.33 -44.88 10.57
N VAL A 589 65.61 -44.72 10.26
CA VAL A 589 66.54 -45.82 9.92
C VAL A 589 67.51 -46.00 11.08
N CYS A 590 67.79 -47.25 11.45
CA CYS A 590 68.74 -47.61 12.51
C CYS A 590 70.18 -47.63 11.97
N GLU A 591 71.12 -46.98 12.64
CA GLU A 591 72.52 -46.84 12.20
C GLU A 591 73.43 -48.02 12.62
N THR A 592 72.91 -49.04 13.30
CA THR A 592 73.72 -50.11 13.91
C THR A 592 74.38 -51.03 12.87
N PRO A 593 75.72 -51.13 12.80
CA PRO A 593 76.40 -52.03 11.86
C PRO A 593 76.18 -53.51 12.19
N ALA A 594 76.14 -54.35 11.15
CA ALA A 594 75.99 -55.80 11.31
C ALA A 594 77.18 -56.42 12.07
N VAL A 595 76.88 -57.19 13.12
CA VAL A 595 77.89 -57.83 13.97
C VAL A 595 78.29 -59.18 13.38
N THR A 596 79.53 -59.30 12.91
CA THR A 596 80.14 -60.59 12.54
C THR A 596 80.57 -61.37 13.79
N PRO A 597 80.08 -62.60 14.02
CA PRO A 597 80.57 -63.46 15.09
C PRO A 597 81.82 -64.26 14.65
N GLU A 598 82.84 -64.31 15.51
CA GLU A 598 83.90 -65.31 15.41
C GLU A 598 83.46 -66.64 16.06
N GLY A 599 84.00 -67.77 15.60
CA GLY A 599 83.73 -69.12 16.13
C GLY A 599 84.48 -69.43 17.45
N PRO A 600 84.61 -70.71 17.88
CA PRO A 600 84.48 -72.00 17.14
C PRO A 600 83.34 -72.90 17.74
N ALA A 601 83.16 -74.22 17.49
CA ALA A 601 83.97 -75.26 16.83
C ALA A 601 83.11 -76.41 16.22
N GLU A 602 83.80 -77.39 15.62
CA GLU A 602 83.49 -78.82 15.29
C GLU A 602 82.18 -79.44 15.88
N GLU A 603 81.43 -80.36 15.23
CA GLU A 603 81.80 -81.54 14.39
C GLU A 603 80.79 -81.86 13.23
N GLU A 604 81.11 -82.86 12.40
CA GLU A 604 80.26 -83.52 11.36
C GLU A 604 79.79 -84.93 11.84
N PRO A 605 78.99 -85.78 11.11
CA PRO A 605 78.34 -85.65 9.78
C PRO A 605 76.84 -86.08 9.73
N GLY A 606 76.17 -85.98 8.55
CA GLY A 606 74.86 -86.63 8.32
C GLY A 606 74.10 -86.28 7.02
N ASP A 607 74.21 -87.14 6.00
CA ASP A 607 73.53 -87.15 4.67
C ASP A 607 72.49 -88.33 4.63
N PRO A 608 71.53 -88.51 3.67
CA PRO A 608 71.05 -87.69 2.53
C PRO A 608 69.50 -87.48 2.47
N ASP A 609 68.99 -86.66 1.52
CA ASP A 609 68.16 -87.11 0.36
C ASP A 609 67.79 -85.98 -0.65
N ASN A 610 67.24 -86.34 -1.82
CA ASN A 610 67.23 -85.59 -3.11
C ASN A 610 65.89 -85.82 -3.91
N PRO A 611 65.52 -85.20 -5.07
CA PRO A 611 65.87 -83.93 -5.79
C PRO A 611 64.66 -82.92 -5.72
N GLU A 612 64.14 -82.11 -6.68
CA GLU A 612 64.38 -81.79 -8.12
C GLU A 612 63.73 -80.42 -8.55
N ASP A 613 63.74 -80.07 -9.84
CA ASP A 613 63.15 -78.86 -10.52
C ASP A 613 62.53 -79.35 -11.89
N PRO A 614 62.25 -78.60 -13.02
CA PRO A 614 62.32 -77.16 -13.32
C PRO A 614 61.13 -76.48 -14.06
N GLN A 615 61.11 -75.14 -13.93
CA GLN A 615 61.07 -74.04 -14.95
C GLN A 615 60.90 -74.35 -16.48
N PRO A 616 60.77 -73.35 -17.42
CA PRO A 616 60.71 -71.87 -17.34
C PRO A 616 59.37 -71.33 -17.97
N PRO A 617 59.23 -70.40 -19.00
CA PRO A 617 60.03 -69.26 -19.52
C PRO A 617 59.29 -67.94 -19.94
N VAL A 618 60.00 -66.79 -19.79
CA VAL A 618 60.18 -65.65 -20.75
C VAL A 618 58.98 -64.69 -21.07
N GLN A 619 58.94 -63.43 -20.57
CA GLN A 619 59.55 -62.12 -21.05
C GLN A 619 58.86 -61.47 -22.30
N THR A 620 58.99 -60.19 -22.71
CA THR A 620 59.80 -58.95 -22.37
C THR A 620 58.86 -57.70 -22.38
N GLY A 621 59.09 -56.57 -21.67
CA GLY A 621 59.96 -55.41 -22.01
C GLY A 621 59.28 -54.36 -22.96
N GLU A 622 59.54 -53.04 -22.98
CA GLU A 622 60.37 -52.14 -22.14
C GLU A 622 60.06 -50.62 -22.43
N ASN A 623 60.32 -49.74 -21.44
CA ASN A 623 60.75 -48.31 -21.50
C ASN A 623 59.94 -47.12 -22.11
N SER A 624 60.03 -46.00 -21.39
CA SER A 624 59.64 -44.58 -21.68
C SER A 624 60.92 -43.74 -22.00
N PRO A 625 61.06 -42.37 -21.94
CA PRO A 625 60.17 -41.29 -21.45
C PRO A 625 60.24 -39.86 -22.13
N ALA A 626 59.48 -38.91 -21.55
CA ALA A 626 59.74 -37.43 -21.45
C ALA A 626 59.69 -36.53 -22.72
N ALA A 627 59.43 -35.21 -22.67
CA ALA A 627 58.75 -34.29 -21.72
C ALA A 627 58.60 -32.85 -22.37
N TRP A 628 58.29 -31.81 -21.57
CA TRP A 628 58.40 -30.34 -21.82
C TRP A 628 57.18 -29.51 -22.35
N SER A 629 56.44 -28.93 -21.38
CA SER A 629 56.33 -27.47 -21.11
C SER A 629 55.58 -26.46 -22.01
N LEU A 630 54.56 -25.84 -21.38
CA LEU A 630 54.18 -24.40 -21.35
C LEU A 630 53.59 -23.63 -22.58
N ALA A 631 52.28 -23.35 -22.47
CA ALA A 631 51.69 -22.01 -22.18
C ALA A 631 51.32 -20.94 -23.27
N LEU A 632 50.03 -20.55 -23.19
CA LEU A 632 49.45 -19.19 -23.17
C LEU A 632 49.07 -18.40 -24.47
N ILE A 633 48.00 -17.60 -24.31
CA ILE A 633 47.40 -16.57 -25.20
C ILE A 633 46.64 -17.12 -26.44
N GLY A 634 45.41 -16.71 -26.77
CA GLY A 634 44.42 -15.86 -26.05
C GLY A 634 43.41 -15.16 -26.99
N THR A 635 42.23 -14.76 -26.47
CA THR A 635 41.22 -13.83 -27.06
C THR A 635 40.51 -14.24 -28.38
N ALA A 636 39.26 -13.84 -28.68
CA ALA A 636 38.19 -13.20 -27.89
C ALA A 636 36.79 -13.26 -28.56
N CYS A 637 35.75 -13.07 -27.73
CA CYS A 637 34.47 -12.37 -27.97
C CYS A 637 33.37 -12.86 -28.94
N ALA A 638 32.14 -12.67 -28.41
CA ALA A 638 30.85 -12.35 -29.04
C ALA A 638 29.94 -13.48 -29.57
N ALA A 639 28.60 -13.38 -29.47
CA ALA A 639 27.72 -12.69 -28.49
C ALA A 639 26.24 -13.07 -28.77
N GLY A 640 25.46 -13.36 -27.71
CA GLY A 640 23.99 -13.42 -27.74
C GLY A 640 23.34 -14.64 -28.43
N ALA A 641 22.06 -14.98 -28.17
CA ALA A 641 21.18 -14.61 -27.04
C ALA A 641 19.91 -15.50 -27.02
N ALA A 642 19.35 -15.71 -25.82
CA ALA A 642 17.95 -16.02 -25.49
C ALA A 642 17.23 -17.30 -26.04
N ALA A 643 16.69 -18.07 -25.06
CA ALA A 643 15.40 -18.79 -24.99
C ALA A 643 14.77 -19.47 -26.25
N LEU A 644 14.45 -20.78 -26.31
CA LEU A 644 13.75 -21.73 -25.39
C LEU A 644 12.23 -21.87 -25.66
N ALA A 645 11.80 -23.11 -25.98
CA ALA A 645 10.46 -23.77 -25.90
C ALA A 645 9.16 -23.00 -26.28
N LEU A 646 8.22 -23.50 -27.11
CA LEU A 646 7.36 -24.70 -27.00
C LEU A 646 6.53 -24.77 -25.69
N ARG A 647 5.22 -25.08 -25.65
CA ARG A 647 4.21 -25.43 -26.69
C ARG A 647 2.76 -25.27 -26.18
N ARG A 648 1.80 -25.36 -27.12
CA ARG A 648 0.31 -25.57 -27.05
C ARG A 648 -0.22 -26.26 -25.76
N ARG A 649 -1.35 -25.90 -25.11
CA ARG A 649 -2.75 -25.50 -25.50
C ARG A 649 -3.79 -26.65 -25.51
N ALA A 650 -4.61 -26.74 -24.45
CA ALA A 650 -5.97 -27.33 -24.33
C ALA A 650 -6.60 -26.76 -23.02
N VAL A 651 -7.89 -26.40 -22.82
CA VAL A 651 -9.20 -26.58 -23.49
C VAL A 651 -10.01 -27.81 -23.07
N GLN A 652 -10.76 -27.68 -21.98
CA GLN A 652 -12.14 -28.19 -21.67
C GLN A 652 -12.42 -27.86 -20.17
N ARG A 653 -13.63 -27.50 -19.74
CA ARG A 653 -14.93 -27.34 -20.43
C ARG A 653 -15.42 -25.90 -20.36
#